data_AF-A0A1X6WTK6-F1
#
_entry.id   AF-A0A1X6WTK6-F1
#
_cell.length_a   1.000
_cell.length_b   1.000
_cell.length_c   1.000
_cell.angle_alpha   90.00
_cell.angle_beta   90.00
_cell.angle_gamma   90.00
#
_symmetry.space_group_name_H-M   'P 1'
#
loop_
_entity.id
_entity.type
_entity.pdbx_description
1 polymer ?
#
loop_
_entity_poly.entity_id
_entity_poly.type
_entity_poly.pdbx_seq_one_letter_code
_entity_poly.pdbx_strand_id
1 'polypeptide(L)'
;MARVNSADGFSDGHADGDAVGSSDTAGTTDPVTGIGRRTVLRTGAFGALGAAALWGLGSGREVAAAPAHDGAFGYGVASGDPTADSVIIWTRFTPRVDGEPALPGSGQGAPTPVRWTVSPTADCTEAVATGVVTTSPDSDHVVKVDVTGLDPYTEYFYVFAAGDETSEVGRTRTAPDEPGTTHALRFAQVSCANYTGGHFGTYAAIAERDDLDFVLHLGDYFYEYGNGDDRYGPDELIGERDHRPAHEIVSLEDYRTRLAQYRADPDLREAHRLHPFITAFDDHEITNNAWSDGAENHNEGEGDYAARMSASFQAYTEWLPIRVDPATTEDGTVFHRRFTYGDLADLSVVETRQHRSEQVASFVLIGGPGTNEELNDPDRQIMDGAQMEWLQDGLTAQRRWHLVGNQVMVSPLAWPGQYMGDVQGSVMINGDAWDGYRADQKSLLTHMARQPASSGDTVILTGDIHSCWVEDLVADPDAVLETAIQSYPPAAQAAAETAAAKGAATPAANPSPAPAAREGSPIPPMIAEPVPVPEQLTFASDPAPAGVEFVCPSISSDGFYEIVRSVLQSPTVSVGAVKLAEAVLGAINPHLRWMDGIGHGFILIDVTEERVQADFHLTDEPSSSQPDPRVDPSHRPHHRVSFQTLAGSRATSKASGPVGPRSDAPRRADCPPVPSDEPTSPHPTATEAPTPTSGPTTSGSPTPSRTPSPTGTPVPSRTPSRTPAPNPTSEPSPSQSPSRPPRPAPSGSPSWPSAPPSDDPRRHPQPGGSASPQPNDRLPRTGGEMGGALGLGIAAVAGGIGLTVASRRRRAAAHDARDAHVAHEDPAASGEDQAD
;
A
#
# COMPACT_ATOMS: atom_id res chain seq x y z
N MET A 1 3.10 49.07 16.98
CA MET A 1 2.48 50.41 16.80
C MET A 1 3.12 51.09 15.59
N ALA A 2 2.44 52.07 14.97
CA ALA A 2 2.63 52.40 13.56
C ALA A 2 3.49 53.65 13.28
N ARG A 3 4.28 53.58 12.19
CA ARG A 3 4.75 54.64 11.26
C ARG A 3 5.56 55.85 11.81
N VAL A 4 6.52 56.33 11.02
CA VAL A 4 6.45 57.56 10.17
C VAL A 4 7.87 58.03 9.75
N ASN A 5 8.12 58.13 8.43
CA ASN A 5 9.03 59.01 7.64
C ASN A 5 10.50 59.24 8.12
N SER A 6 11.46 59.82 7.38
CA SER A 6 11.50 60.61 6.11
C SER A 6 12.93 60.41 5.51
N ALA A 7 13.14 60.24 4.20
CA ALA A 7 13.18 61.25 3.11
C ALA A 7 14.53 62.00 2.92
N ASP A 8 15.04 61.88 1.68
CA ASP A 8 15.80 62.84 0.84
C ASP A 8 17.25 63.29 1.13
N GLY A 9 18.14 63.05 0.14
CA GLY A 9 18.59 64.16 -0.73
C GLY A 9 20.10 64.34 -1.00
N PHE A 10 20.46 64.43 -2.30
CA PHE A 10 21.49 65.25 -3.02
C PHE A 10 22.08 64.46 -4.23
N SER A 11 21.86 64.86 -5.51
CA SER A 11 22.61 65.83 -6.36
C SER A 11 23.97 65.28 -6.86
N ASP A 12 24.50 65.46 -8.09
CA ASP A 12 24.17 66.13 -9.38
C ASP A 12 24.90 65.35 -10.54
N GLY A 13 24.81 65.58 -11.86
CA GLY A 13 24.09 66.53 -12.74
C GLY A 13 24.74 66.60 -14.16
N HIS A 14 24.32 67.54 -15.03
CA HIS A 14 24.82 67.85 -16.40
C HIS A 14 24.55 66.82 -17.54
N ALA A 15 24.39 67.19 -18.83
CA ALA A 15 23.94 68.43 -19.51
C ALA A 15 23.73 68.16 -21.03
N ASP A 16 22.77 68.85 -21.67
CA ASP A 16 22.60 69.24 -23.10
C ASP A 16 22.91 68.26 -24.27
N GLY A 17 22.20 68.26 -25.43
CA GLY A 17 21.08 69.10 -25.89
C GLY A 17 20.68 68.81 -27.36
N ASP A 18 19.71 69.58 -27.88
CA ASP A 18 19.26 69.75 -29.29
C ASP A 18 18.61 68.58 -30.08
N ALA A 19 17.86 68.84 -31.17
CA ALA A 19 16.50 69.45 -31.27
C ALA A 19 15.96 69.37 -32.73
N VAL A 20 14.63 69.58 -32.90
CA VAL A 20 13.89 69.87 -34.17
C VAL A 20 13.73 68.69 -35.19
N GLY A 21 12.56 68.41 -35.79
CA GLY A 21 11.19 68.92 -35.60
C GLY A 21 10.24 68.67 -36.80
N SER A 22 8.91 68.84 -36.59
CA SER A 22 7.80 69.06 -37.58
C SER A 22 7.56 68.04 -38.73
N SER A 23 6.36 67.76 -39.25
CA SER A 23 4.95 68.18 -38.97
C SER A 23 3.98 67.39 -39.88
N ASP A 24 2.71 67.21 -39.46
CA ASP A 24 1.42 67.33 -40.23
C ASP A 24 1.27 66.73 -41.67
N THR A 25 0.11 66.20 -42.14
CA THR A 25 -1.28 66.12 -41.65
C THR A 25 -2.17 65.13 -42.45
N ALA A 26 -3.33 64.75 -41.86
CA ALA A 26 -4.65 64.44 -42.47
C ALA A 26 -4.91 63.14 -43.29
N GLY A 27 -6.09 62.52 -43.09
CA GLY A 27 -6.70 61.63 -44.12
C GLY A 27 -7.68 60.48 -43.78
N THR A 28 -8.75 60.69 -42.97
CA THR A 28 -10.07 59.99 -43.04
C THR A 28 -10.24 58.44 -43.15
N THR A 29 -10.95 57.87 -42.14
CA THR A 29 -11.99 56.78 -42.15
C THR A 29 -11.67 55.31 -42.53
N ASP A 30 -12.06 54.40 -41.60
CA ASP A 30 -12.42 52.95 -41.61
C ASP A 30 -12.59 52.18 -42.95
N PRO A 31 -12.50 50.80 -43.01
CA PRO A 31 -12.68 49.82 -41.91
C PRO A 31 -11.76 48.56 -41.88
N VAL A 32 -11.88 47.79 -40.78
CA VAL A 32 -11.78 46.31 -40.61
C VAL A 32 -10.92 45.46 -41.59
N THR A 33 -9.89 44.79 -41.06
CA THR A 33 -9.71 43.31 -41.13
C THR A 33 -8.57 42.85 -40.20
N GLY A 34 -8.69 41.65 -39.61
CA GLY A 34 -7.80 41.20 -38.51
C GLY A 34 -6.63 40.30 -38.93
N ILE A 35 -5.65 40.14 -38.03
CA ILE A 35 -4.57 39.15 -38.09
C ILE A 35 -4.51 38.41 -36.74
N GLY A 36 -4.30 37.09 -36.78
CA GLY A 36 -4.67 36.17 -35.69
C GLY A 36 -3.66 35.92 -34.56
N ARG A 37 -4.14 35.24 -33.51
CA ARG A 37 -3.50 34.94 -32.20
C ARG A 37 -2.26 34.01 -32.22
N ARG A 38 -1.41 33.98 -33.25
CA ARG A 38 -0.28 33.01 -33.34
C ARG A 38 1.13 33.60 -33.59
N THR A 39 1.33 34.91 -33.44
CA THR A 39 2.62 35.55 -33.85
C THR A 39 3.22 36.54 -32.83
N VAL A 40 2.91 36.47 -31.53
CA VAL A 40 3.47 37.40 -30.50
C VAL A 40 4.00 36.68 -29.25
N LEU A 41 4.65 35.51 -29.43
CA LEU A 41 5.39 34.82 -28.36
C LEU A 41 6.75 34.29 -28.86
N ARG A 42 7.50 35.11 -29.60
CA ARG A 42 8.85 34.77 -30.09
C ARG A 42 9.85 35.94 -30.20
N THR A 43 9.85 36.88 -29.25
CA THR A 43 11.02 37.73 -28.91
C THR A 43 10.72 38.59 -27.68
N GLY A 44 11.48 38.43 -26.59
CA GLY A 44 11.26 39.23 -25.37
C GLY A 44 11.88 38.69 -24.08
N ALA A 45 13.05 38.05 -24.15
CA ALA A 45 13.82 37.66 -22.96
C ALA A 45 14.72 38.83 -22.47
N PHE A 46 15.29 38.66 -21.28
CA PHE A 46 16.28 39.54 -20.60
C PHE A 46 15.72 40.83 -19.95
N GLY A 47 15.47 40.76 -18.64
CA GLY A 47 15.19 41.95 -17.83
C GLY A 47 14.90 41.74 -16.34
N ALA A 48 14.33 40.59 -15.92
CA ALA A 48 13.78 40.42 -14.56
C ALA A 48 14.10 39.09 -13.84
N LEU A 49 15.13 38.35 -14.28
CA LEU A 49 15.47 37.01 -13.76
C LEU A 49 16.36 37.00 -12.50
N GLY A 50 16.65 38.15 -11.88
CA GLY A 50 17.68 38.27 -10.83
C GLY A 50 17.23 38.14 -9.37
N ALA A 51 15.92 38.27 -9.06
CA ALA A 51 15.46 38.45 -7.67
C ALA A 51 14.33 37.49 -7.22
N ALA A 52 13.58 36.90 -8.14
CA ALA A 52 12.49 35.98 -7.80
C ALA A 52 12.95 34.54 -7.51
N ALA A 53 14.13 34.14 -8.01
CA ALA A 53 14.66 32.77 -7.89
C ALA A 53 15.16 32.40 -6.48
N LEU A 54 15.25 33.36 -5.54
CA LEU A 54 15.75 33.13 -4.18
C LEU A 54 14.65 32.96 -3.12
N TRP A 55 13.37 33.07 -3.50
CA TRP A 55 12.24 32.93 -2.57
C TRP A 55 11.50 31.58 -2.69
N GLY A 56 11.82 30.76 -3.69
CA GLY A 56 11.21 29.43 -3.91
C GLY A 56 12.03 28.23 -3.42
N LEU A 57 13.29 28.43 -3.02
CA LEU A 57 14.21 27.34 -2.62
C LEU A 57 14.33 27.15 -1.10
N GLY A 58 13.68 28.00 -0.30
CA GLY A 58 13.82 28.00 1.17
C GLY A 58 12.71 27.27 1.93
N SER A 59 11.44 27.43 1.52
CA SER A 59 10.27 26.96 2.26
C SER A 59 9.87 25.50 2.01
N GLY A 60 10.53 24.81 1.06
CA GLY A 60 10.22 23.42 0.74
C GLY A 60 10.65 22.44 1.84
N ARG A 61 11.89 22.55 2.34
CA ARG A 61 12.46 21.59 3.29
C ARG A 61 11.74 21.56 4.65
N GLU A 62 11.01 22.61 5.03
CA GLU A 62 10.51 22.80 6.40
C GLU A 62 9.59 21.67 6.91
N VAL A 63 8.70 21.09 6.11
CA VAL A 63 7.78 20.03 6.62
C VAL A 63 8.52 18.72 6.90
N ALA A 64 9.31 18.22 5.95
CA ALA A 64 10.11 17.00 6.14
C ALA A 64 11.24 17.21 7.17
N ALA A 65 11.70 18.45 7.37
CA ALA A 65 12.71 18.82 8.35
C ALA A 65 12.14 19.18 9.73
N ALA A 66 10.85 19.52 9.87
CA ALA A 66 10.27 20.02 11.13
C ALA A 66 10.59 19.12 12.34
N PRO A 67 10.46 17.78 12.26
CA PRO A 67 10.83 16.92 13.38
C PRO A 67 12.32 17.01 13.76
N ALA A 68 13.22 17.23 12.79
CA ALA A 68 14.65 17.43 13.04
C ALA A 68 14.95 18.74 13.80
N HIS A 69 14.04 19.72 13.77
CA HIS A 69 14.15 20.93 14.57
C HIS A 69 13.60 20.75 15.99
N ASP A 70 12.55 19.94 16.17
CA ASP A 70 11.87 19.69 17.46
C ASP A 70 12.76 18.97 18.49
N GLY A 71 13.68 18.10 18.06
CA GLY A 71 14.57 17.38 18.97
C GLY A 71 15.46 16.35 18.28
N ALA A 72 16.38 15.75 19.04
CA ALA A 72 17.34 14.79 18.47
C ALA A 72 16.70 13.47 17.98
N PHE A 73 15.47 13.18 18.37
CA PHE A 73 14.69 11.99 17.97
C PHE A 73 13.31 12.35 17.39
N GLY A 74 13.17 13.52 16.74
CA GLY A 74 11.84 14.04 16.38
C GLY A 74 11.02 13.20 15.39
N TYR A 75 11.66 12.37 14.54
CA TYR A 75 10.95 11.38 13.69
C TYR A 75 10.32 10.23 14.49
N GLY A 76 10.46 10.28 15.80
CA GLY A 76 9.87 9.39 16.78
C GLY A 76 10.57 8.04 16.85
N VAL A 77 9.81 7.08 17.34
CA VAL A 77 10.23 5.67 17.45
C VAL A 77 9.28 4.78 16.67
N ALA A 78 9.73 3.56 16.37
CA ALA A 78 8.90 2.53 15.76
C ALA A 78 9.35 1.13 16.22
N SER A 79 8.47 0.16 16.11
CA SER A 79 8.82 -1.26 16.26
C SER A 79 8.18 -2.10 15.15
N GLY A 80 8.66 -3.33 14.93
CA GLY A 80 8.18 -4.14 13.82
C GLY A 80 8.75 -5.54 13.73
N ASP A 81 8.23 -6.29 12.76
CA ASP A 81 8.49 -7.73 12.52
C ASP A 81 8.63 -8.56 13.83
N PRO A 82 7.61 -8.57 14.72
CA PRO A 82 7.68 -9.30 15.98
C PRO A 82 7.70 -10.81 15.76
N THR A 83 8.50 -11.52 16.56
CA THR A 83 8.52 -13.00 16.66
C THR A 83 8.16 -13.44 18.08
N ALA A 84 8.15 -14.75 18.34
CA ALA A 84 8.01 -15.29 19.69
C ALA A 84 8.95 -14.65 20.72
N ASP A 85 10.20 -14.39 20.35
CA ASP A 85 11.26 -14.01 21.30
C ASP A 85 12.03 -12.74 20.88
N SER A 86 11.57 -12.04 19.84
CA SER A 86 12.25 -10.85 19.33
C SER A 86 11.33 -9.80 18.73
N VAL A 87 11.83 -8.57 18.64
CA VAL A 87 11.18 -7.48 17.90
C VAL A 87 12.22 -6.49 17.39
N ILE A 88 11.98 -5.90 16.22
CA ILE A 88 12.76 -4.76 15.75
C ILE A 88 12.34 -3.52 16.54
N ILE A 89 13.30 -2.75 17.04
CA ILE A 89 13.09 -1.36 17.50
C ILE A 89 13.86 -0.38 16.60
N TRP A 90 13.28 0.78 16.37
CA TRP A 90 13.73 1.77 15.38
C TRP A 90 13.61 3.21 15.90
N THR A 91 14.55 4.07 15.51
CA THR A 91 14.45 5.54 15.55
C THR A 91 15.42 6.17 14.56
N ARG A 92 15.25 7.46 14.21
CA ARG A 92 16.29 8.27 13.56
C ARG A 92 16.84 9.31 14.53
N PHE A 93 18.14 9.24 14.78
CA PHE A 93 18.86 10.28 15.51
C PHE A 93 19.18 11.47 14.59
N THR A 94 19.14 12.69 15.12
CA THR A 94 19.41 13.92 14.37
C THR A 94 20.61 14.65 15.00
N PRO A 95 21.85 14.40 14.53
CA PRO A 95 23.01 15.13 15.01
C PRO A 95 22.96 16.60 14.60
N ARG A 96 23.70 17.44 15.34
CA ARG A 96 23.91 18.85 15.00
C ARG A 96 25.23 19.05 14.25
N VAL A 97 25.21 19.85 13.19
CA VAL A 97 26.37 20.24 12.36
C VAL A 97 26.40 21.76 12.33
N ASP A 98 27.47 22.35 12.88
CA ASP A 98 27.63 23.81 13.06
C ASP A 98 26.43 24.52 13.74
N GLY A 99 25.64 23.77 14.52
CA GLY A 99 24.45 24.24 15.24
C GLY A 99 23.11 23.81 14.61
N GLU A 100 23.11 23.49 13.32
CA GLU A 100 21.91 23.11 12.56
C GLU A 100 21.69 21.58 12.56
N PRO A 101 20.45 21.08 12.40
CA PRO A 101 20.20 19.63 12.36
C PRO A 101 20.65 19.00 11.05
N ALA A 102 21.25 17.81 11.13
CA ALA A 102 21.55 16.96 9.97
C ALA A 102 20.24 16.37 9.40
N LEU A 103 19.71 17.05 8.39
CA LEU A 103 18.46 16.68 7.74
C LEU A 103 18.53 15.29 7.08
N PRO A 104 17.38 14.60 6.94
CA PRO A 104 17.26 13.38 6.13
C PRO A 104 17.94 13.49 4.77
N GLY A 105 18.61 12.42 4.36
CA GLY A 105 19.34 12.32 3.10
C GLY A 105 20.59 13.20 2.96
N SER A 106 20.88 14.14 3.87
CA SER A 106 21.93 15.16 3.70
C SER A 106 23.38 14.65 3.67
N GLY A 107 23.62 13.40 4.11
CA GLY A 107 24.97 12.84 4.24
C GLY A 107 25.87 13.56 5.25
N GLN A 108 25.31 14.41 6.13
CA GLN A 108 26.04 15.17 7.14
C GLN A 108 25.89 14.59 8.55
N GLY A 109 26.75 15.00 9.47
CA GLY A 109 26.70 14.61 10.90
C GLY A 109 27.82 13.65 11.31
N ALA A 110 28.30 13.78 12.55
CA ALA A 110 29.28 12.85 13.08
C ALA A 110 28.63 11.50 13.45
N PRO A 111 29.30 10.35 13.23
CA PRO A 111 28.84 9.07 13.76
C PRO A 111 28.63 9.15 15.27
N THR A 112 27.45 8.74 15.75
CA THR A 112 27.02 8.97 17.13
C THR A 112 26.57 7.67 17.81
N PRO A 113 27.08 7.35 19.01
CA PRO A 113 26.59 6.22 19.79
C PRO A 113 25.22 6.53 20.42
N VAL A 114 24.23 5.70 20.09
CA VAL A 114 22.88 5.75 20.64
C VAL A 114 22.66 4.52 21.52
N ARG A 115 22.34 4.75 22.79
CA ARG A 115 21.88 3.71 23.72
C ARG A 115 20.43 3.38 23.40
N TRP A 116 20.08 2.11 23.52
CA TRP A 116 18.69 1.64 23.54
C TRP A 116 18.43 0.82 24.79
N THR A 117 17.18 0.83 25.26
CA THR A 117 16.70 0.07 26.42
C THR A 117 15.31 -0.46 26.11
N VAL A 118 15.06 -1.73 26.45
CA VAL A 118 13.73 -2.38 26.47
C VAL A 118 13.39 -2.74 27.92
N SER A 119 12.13 -2.52 28.30
CA SER A 119 11.64 -2.47 29.68
C SER A 119 10.25 -3.12 29.81
N PRO A 120 9.91 -3.72 30.96
CA PRO A 120 8.55 -4.14 31.27
C PRO A 120 7.65 -2.97 31.68
N THR A 121 8.24 -1.83 32.09
CA THR A 121 7.55 -0.64 32.58
C THR A 121 7.67 0.55 31.62
N ALA A 122 6.61 1.35 31.53
CA ALA A 122 6.54 2.53 30.67
C ALA A 122 7.43 3.71 31.10
N ASP A 123 8.03 3.66 32.30
CA ASP A 123 9.04 4.64 32.74
C ASP A 123 10.48 4.24 32.37
N CYS A 124 10.66 3.06 31.76
CA CYS A 124 11.95 2.50 31.34
C CYS A 124 13.00 2.43 32.47
N THR A 125 12.57 2.29 33.72
CA THR A 125 13.47 2.19 34.89
C THR A 125 14.06 0.79 35.09
N GLU A 126 13.40 -0.25 34.59
CA GLU A 126 13.82 -1.65 34.72
C GLU A 126 14.17 -2.22 33.33
N ALA A 127 15.46 -2.45 33.04
CA ALA A 127 15.86 -2.95 31.72
C ALA A 127 15.84 -4.49 31.66
N VAL A 128 15.06 -5.05 30.73
CA VAL A 128 15.18 -6.48 30.32
C VAL A 128 16.26 -6.67 29.25
N ALA A 129 16.46 -5.67 28.39
CA ALA A 129 17.54 -5.63 27.41
C ALA A 129 18.06 -4.19 27.23
N THR A 130 19.35 -4.04 26.96
CA THR A 130 19.96 -2.74 26.63
C THR A 130 21.21 -2.95 25.79
N GLY A 131 21.53 -1.95 24.97
CA GLY A 131 22.76 -1.94 24.18
C GLY A 131 23.11 -0.54 23.70
N VAL A 132 24.13 -0.47 22.85
CA VAL A 132 24.56 0.76 22.18
C VAL A 132 24.86 0.42 20.72
N VAL A 133 24.30 1.21 19.80
CA VAL A 133 24.58 1.15 18.36
C VAL A 133 25.16 2.49 17.95
N THR A 134 26.22 2.50 17.14
CA THR A 134 26.72 3.74 16.54
C THR A 134 26.05 3.92 15.19
N THR A 135 25.28 4.99 15.04
CA THR A 135 24.69 5.37 13.75
C THR A 135 25.55 6.42 13.05
N SER A 136 25.34 6.63 11.75
CA SER A 136 26.20 7.46 10.90
C SER A 136 25.44 8.00 9.66
N PRO A 137 26.01 8.94 8.89
CA PRO A 137 25.37 9.45 7.68
C PRO A 137 25.11 8.39 6.61
N ASP A 138 25.92 7.32 6.59
CA ASP A 138 25.80 6.23 5.61
C ASP A 138 24.43 5.54 5.71
N SER A 139 23.88 5.46 6.93
CA SER A 139 22.54 4.93 7.26
C SER A 139 21.53 6.03 7.63
N ASP A 140 21.76 7.27 7.16
CA ASP A 140 20.97 8.48 7.47
C ASP A 140 20.67 8.70 8.97
N HIS A 141 21.64 8.34 9.83
CA HIS A 141 21.52 8.36 11.30
C HIS A 141 20.35 7.55 11.89
N VAL A 142 19.83 6.58 11.12
CA VAL A 142 18.87 5.60 11.62
C VAL A 142 19.54 4.60 12.57
N VAL A 143 18.84 4.26 13.65
CA VAL A 143 19.15 3.16 14.55
C VAL A 143 18.05 2.12 14.41
N LYS A 144 18.41 0.91 13.98
CA LYS A 144 17.52 -0.25 13.92
C LYS A 144 18.18 -1.42 14.63
N VAL A 145 17.45 -2.08 15.54
CA VAL A 145 17.98 -3.14 16.41
C VAL A 145 16.99 -4.29 16.47
N ASP A 146 17.48 -5.50 16.22
CA ASP A 146 16.74 -6.74 16.50
C ASP A 146 17.00 -7.14 17.96
N VAL A 147 16.02 -6.92 18.83
CA VAL A 147 16.12 -7.23 20.26
C VAL A 147 15.56 -8.63 20.47
N THR A 148 16.44 -9.56 20.84
CA THR A 148 16.14 -10.99 21.01
C THR A 148 16.18 -11.42 22.48
N GLY A 149 15.62 -12.60 22.79
CA GLY A 149 15.57 -13.16 24.14
C GLY A 149 14.45 -12.57 25.01
N LEU A 150 13.38 -12.08 24.38
CA LEU A 150 12.16 -11.61 25.02
C LEU A 150 11.20 -12.79 25.29
N ASP A 151 10.23 -12.61 26.18
CA ASP A 151 9.17 -13.61 26.39
C ASP A 151 8.09 -13.52 25.30
N PRO A 152 7.47 -14.63 24.88
CA PRO A 152 6.38 -14.61 23.89
C PRO A 152 5.11 -13.95 24.41
N TYR A 153 4.31 -13.44 23.48
CA TYR A 153 3.04 -12.75 23.71
C TYR A 153 3.07 -11.72 24.85
N THR A 154 4.13 -10.92 24.92
CA THR A 154 4.42 -10.04 26.05
C THR A 154 4.59 -8.59 25.61
N GLU A 155 3.92 -7.66 26.30
CA GLU A 155 4.03 -6.21 26.10
C GLU A 155 5.31 -5.66 26.74
N TYR A 156 6.03 -4.82 25.99
CA TYR A 156 7.25 -4.14 26.41
C TYR A 156 7.23 -2.65 26.02
N PHE A 157 8.06 -1.87 26.69
CA PHE A 157 8.34 -0.46 26.38
C PHE A 157 9.80 -0.29 25.98
N TYR A 158 10.11 0.69 25.14
CA TYR A 158 11.48 0.92 24.67
C TYR A 158 11.78 2.41 24.50
N VAL A 159 13.06 2.77 24.67
CA VAL A 159 13.54 4.15 24.60
C VAL A 159 14.98 4.20 24.10
N PHE A 160 15.33 5.28 23.39
CA PHE A 160 16.67 5.58 22.90
C PHE A 160 17.25 6.81 23.60
N ALA A 161 18.58 6.86 23.75
CA ALA A 161 19.27 8.01 24.34
C ALA A 161 20.65 8.25 23.70
N ALA A 162 21.01 9.51 23.48
CA ALA A 162 22.27 9.92 22.88
C ALA A 162 22.80 11.19 23.56
N GLY A 163 23.87 11.07 24.34
CA GLY A 163 24.30 12.15 25.24
C GLY A 163 23.25 12.41 26.31
N ASP A 164 22.81 13.67 26.43
CA ASP A 164 21.74 14.09 27.35
C ASP A 164 20.34 14.06 26.70
N GLU A 165 20.24 13.76 25.39
CA GLU A 165 18.98 13.66 24.64
C GLU A 165 18.36 12.26 24.79
N THR A 166 17.03 12.18 24.91
CA THR A 166 16.27 10.93 25.04
C THR A 166 15.06 10.97 24.11
N SER A 167 14.70 9.84 23.49
CA SER A 167 13.51 9.73 22.66
C SER A 167 12.23 9.74 23.50
N GLU A 168 11.08 9.83 22.84
CA GLU A 168 9.82 9.37 23.44
C GLU A 168 9.88 7.86 23.74
N VAL A 169 9.01 7.40 24.65
CA VAL A 169 8.87 5.97 24.96
C VAL A 169 7.92 5.32 23.96
N GLY A 170 8.41 4.30 23.26
CA GLY A 170 7.62 3.42 22.42
C GLY A 170 7.05 2.25 23.21
N ARG A 171 5.95 1.69 22.72
CA ARG A 171 5.34 0.44 23.18
C ARG A 171 5.43 -0.59 22.05
N THR A 172 5.66 -1.84 22.41
CA THR A 172 5.77 -2.96 21.47
C THR A 172 5.30 -4.26 22.12
N ARG A 173 5.24 -5.34 21.32
CA ARG A 173 4.81 -6.67 21.77
C ARG A 173 5.51 -7.75 20.95
N THR A 174 5.89 -8.85 21.59
CA THR A 174 6.28 -10.09 20.89
C THR A 174 5.06 -10.82 20.34
N ALA A 175 5.26 -11.65 19.31
CA ALA A 175 4.17 -12.35 18.66
C ALA A 175 3.41 -13.30 19.62
N PRO A 176 2.11 -13.57 19.39
CA PRO A 176 1.33 -14.62 20.05
C PRO A 176 1.77 -16.05 19.65
N ASP A 177 3.06 -16.35 19.77
CA ASP A 177 3.70 -17.63 19.44
C ASP A 177 4.27 -18.27 20.72
N GLU A 178 3.37 -18.70 21.61
CA GLU A 178 3.73 -19.33 22.89
C GLU A 178 3.59 -20.87 22.79
N PRO A 179 4.68 -21.64 22.98
CA PRO A 179 4.64 -23.10 22.83
C PRO A 179 3.63 -23.80 23.74
N GLY A 180 2.58 -24.37 23.13
CA GLY A 180 1.52 -25.11 23.83
C GLY A 180 0.32 -24.26 24.27
N THR A 181 0.27 -22.97 23.92
CA THR A 181 -0.86 -22.07 24.17
C THR A 181 -1.34 -21.46 22.85
N THR A 182 -2.57 -21.79 22.42
CA THR A 182 -3.20 -21.08 21.29
C THR A 182 -3.76 -19.75 21.76
N HIS A 183 -3.22 -18.66 21.23
CA HIS A 183 -3.70 -17.29 21.45
C HIS A 183 -4.56 -16.83 20.28
N ALA A 184 -5.51 -15.92 20.52
CA ALA A 184 -6.18 -15.23 19.41
C ALA A 184 -5.23 -14.18 18.81
N LEU A 185 -5.37 -13.90 17.52
CA LEU A 185 -4.58 -12.89 16.82
C LEU A 185 -5.50 -11.77 16.31
N ARG A 186 -5.13 -10.51 16.56
CA ARG A 186 -5.89 -9.34 16.06
C ARG A 186 -4.95 -8.24 15.58
N PHE A 187 -5.17 -7.74 14.37
CA PHE A 187 -4.33 -6.71 13.75
C PHE A 187 -5.15 -5.78 12.85
N ALA A 188 -4.58 -4.61 12.54
CA ALA A 188 -5.11 -3.73 11.51
C ALA A 188 -4.43 -4.01 10.16
N GLN A 189 -5.20 -4.15 9.09
CA GLN A 189 -4.72 -4.26 7.70
C GLN A 189 -4.93 -2.92 7.00
N VAL A 190 -3.88 -2.40 6.35
CA VAL A 190 -3.86 -1.12 5.63
C VAL A 190 -2.96 -1.17 4.39
N SER A 191 -3.20 -0.26 3.44
CA SER A 191 -2.32 0.05 2.32
C SER A 191 -2.55 1.50 1.86
N CYS A 192 -1.76 1.96 0.87
CA CYS A 192 -2.10 3.11 0.03
C CYS A 192 -2.33 4.42 0.83
N ALA A 193 -1.23 4.91 1.40
CA ALA A 193 -1.18 6.05 2.32
C ALA A 193 -0.77 7.36 1.64
N ASN A 194 -1.28 7.69 0.44
CA ASN A 194 -0.85 8.90 -0.28
C ASN A 194 -0.99 10.19 0.57
N TYR A 195 0.13 10.84 0.88
CA TYR A 195 0.22 12.01 1.74
C TYR A 195 -0.44 13.25 1.13
N THR A 196 -0.38 13.42 -0.20
CA THR A 196 -1.10 14.48 -0.94
C THR A 196 -2.58 14.16 -1.14
N GLY A 197 -2.99 12.90 -0.97
CA GLY A 197 -4.36 12.40 -1.10
C GLY A 197 -5.28 12.71 0.09
N GLY A 198 -4.72 12.84 1.30
CA GLY A 198 -5.53 13.05 2.50
C GLY A 198 -4.76 13.18 3.80
N HIS A 199 -5.49 13.51 4.87
CA HIS A 199 -4.98 13.40 6.25
C HIS A 199 -5.06 11.95 6.75
N PHE A 200 -4.12 11.61 7.64
CA PHE A 200 -3.90 10.27 8.18
C PHE A 200 -4.80 9.91 9.37
N GLY A 201 -6.06 10.37 9.37
CA GLY A 201 -7.07 10.05 10.40
C GLY A 201 -7.32 8.54 10.61
N THR A 202 -7.00 7.73 9.59
CA THR A 202 -6.95 6.26 9.69
C THR A 202 -5.88 5.78 10.69
N TYR A 203 -4.67 6.33 10.65
CA TYR A 203 -3.61 5.99 11.61
C TYR A 203 -3.94 6.46 13.02
N ALA A 204 -4.62 7.60 13.17
CA ALA A 204 -5.13 8.02 14.46
C ALA A 204 -6.17 7.04 15.03
N ALA A 205 -7.12 6.56 14.21
CA ALA A 205 -8.08 5.55 14.63
C ALA A 205 -7.43 4.21 15.00
N ILE A 206 -6.27 3.88 14.42
CA ILE A 206 -5.43 2.72 14.80
C ILE A 206 -4.67 2.97 16.11
N ALA A 207 -4.13 4.19 16.30
CA ALA A 207 -3.46 4.61 17.53
C ALA A 207 -4.42 4.68 18.74
N GLU A 208 -5.70 4.99 18.51
CA GLU A 208 -6.76 4.97 19.52
C GLU A 208 -7.09 3.55 20.03
N ARG A 209 -6.55 2.49 19.41
CA ARG A 209 -6.69 1.09 19.85
C ARG A 209 -5.50 0.64 20.68
N ASP A 210 -5.77 -0.08 21.78
CA ASP A 210 -4.76 -0.78 22.60
C ASP A 210 -4.72 -2.30 22.36
N ASP A 211 -5.72 -2.84 21.64
CA ASP A 211 -6.02 -4.28 21.50
C ASP A 211 -5.40 -4.98 20.28
N LEU A 212 -4.58 -4.29 19.49
CA LEU A 212 -3.86 -4.86 18.35
C LEU A 212 -2.59 -5.60 18.79
N ASP A 213 -2.23 -6.65 18.07
CA ASP A 213 -0.95 -7.36 18.17
C ASP A 213 0.11 -6.75 17.23
N PHE A 214 -0.31 -6.29 16.04
CA PHE A 214 0.49 -5.52 15.09
C PHE A 214 -0.39 -4.73 14.11
N VAL A 215 0.24 -3.94 13.25
CA VAL A 215 -0.34 -3.36 12.02
C VAL A 215 0.34 -4.01 10.81
N LEU A 216 -0.45 -4.49 9.85
CA LEU A 216 -0.01 -5.05 8.58
C LEU A 216 -0.18 -4.01 7.47
N HIS A 217 0.93 -3.52 6.92
CA HIS A 217 0.93 -2.61 5.78
C HIS A 217 1.28 -3.37 4.49
N LEU A 218 0.39 -3.35 3.51
CA LEU A 218 0.49 -4.14 2.28
C LEU A 218 1.05 -3.32 1.11
N GLY A 219 2.08 -2.50 1.39
CA GLY A 219 2.69 -1.57 0.43
C GLY A 219 1.93 -0.26 0.21
N ASP A 220 2.49 0.61 -0.63
CA ASP A 220 2.16 2.01 -0.80
C ASP A 220 2.22 2.81 0.51
N TYR A 221 3.24 2.54 1.33
CA TYR A 221 3.55 3.32 2.53
C TYR A 221 3.89 4.77 2.18
N PHE A 222 4.50 4.99 1.01
CA PHE A 222 4.68 6.31 0.41
C PHE A 222 4.53 6.27 -1.11
N TYR A 223 4.32 7.45 -1.69
CA TYR A 223 4.24 7.67 -3.14
C TYR A 223 5.45 8.47 -3.60
N GLU A 224 5.85 8.30 -4.85
CA GLU A 224 7.08 8.81 -5.46
C GLU A 224 6.91 10.18 -6.14
N TYR A 225 5.69 10.49 -6.59
CA TYR A 225 5.32 11.68 -7.39
C TYR A 225 5.81 13.03 -6.86
N GLY A 226 5.93 14.02 -7.75
CA GLY A 226 6.13 15.43 -7.42
C GLY A 226 4.85 16.21 -7.14
N ASN A 227 4.94 17.53 -7.21
CA ASN A 227 3.80 18.47 -7.09
C ASN A 227 3.51 19.22 -8.39
N GLY A 228 3.91 18.69 -9.54
CA GLY A 228 3.74 19.31 -10.84
C GLY A 228 2.47 18.85 -11.54
N ASP A 229 2.58 18.57 -12.85
CA ASP A 229 1.53 17.93 -13.65
C ASP A 229 1.24 16.48 -13.18
N ASP A 230 2.09 15.94 -12.30
CA ASP A 230 2.08 14.61 -11.69
C ASP A 230 1.50 14.56 -10.26
N ARG A 231 1.06 15.70 -9.70
CA ARG A 231 0.53 15.74 -8.32
C ARG A 231 -0.75 14.91 -8.18
N TYR A 232 -0.70 13.85 -7.37
CA TYR A 232 -1.83 12.95 -7.14
C TYR A 232 -2.59 13.28 -5.84
N GLY A 233 -3.86 13.69 -5.93
CA GLY A 233 -4.75 13.99 -4.78
C GLY A 233 -5.52 15.32 -4.92
N PRO A 234 -6.43 15.65 -3.97
CA PRO A 234 -7.35 16.78 -4.09
C PRO A 234 -6.66 18.16 -4.12
N ASP A 235 -7.29 19.10 -4.84
CA ASP A 235 -6.87 20.50 -4.98
C ASP A 235 -6.86 21.24 -3.62
N GLU A 236 -7.80 20.87 -2.75
CA GLU A 236 -7.97 21.46 -1.41
C GLU A 236 -6.71 21.32 -0.52
N LEU A 237 -5.84 20.35 -0.79
CA LEU A 237 -4.62 20.08 -0.03
C LEU A 237 -3.34 20.65 -0.68
N ILE A 238 -3.45 21.40 -1.80
CA ILE A 238 -2.29 22.03 -2.46
C ILE A 238 -1.65 23.06 -1.52
N GLY A 239 -0.33 22.96 -1.35
CA GLY A 239 0.46 23.81 -0.46
C GLY A 239 0.40 23.44 1.03
N GLU A 240 -0.60 22.65 1.45
CA GLU A 240 -0.69 22.12 2.82
C GLU A 240 -0.04 20.73 2.92
N ARG A 241 -0.42 19.80 2.05
CA ARG A 241 0.11 18.43 2.04
C ARG A 241 0.91 18.07 0.79
N ASP A 242 1.52 19.06 0.15
CA ASP A 242 2.43 18.85 -0.98
C ASP A 242 3.63 17.96 -0.61
N HIS A 243 4.00 17.06 -1.51
CA HIS A 243 5.14 16.15 -1.37
C HIS A 243 6.49 16.87 -1.23
N ARG A 244 7.43 16.22 -0.54
CA ARG A 244 8.82 16.66 -0.33
C ARG A 244 9.77 15.50 -0.65
N PRO A 245 10.80 15.69 -1.51
CA PRO A 245 11.03 16.89 -2.33
C PRO A 245 9.86 17.14 -3.31
N ALA A 246 9.83 18.32 -3.92
CA ALA A 246 8.69 18.75 -4.74
C ALA A 246 8.70 18.21 -6.18
N HIS A 247 9.75 17.49 -6.55
CA HIS A 247 9.89 16.70 -7.78
C HIS A 247 9.74 15.21 -7.45
N GLU A 248 9.55 14.40 -8.49
CA GLU A 248 9.50 12.93 -8.38
C GLU A 248 10.81 12.36 -7.81
N ILE A 249 10.72 11.42 -6.88
CA ILE A 249 11.90 10.88 -6.17
C ILE A 249 12.62 9.81 -6.99
N VAL A 250 13.94 10.00 -7.20
CA VAL A 250 14.77 9.08 -7.98
C VAL A 250 16.08 8.71 -7.28
N SER A 251 16.61 9.59 -6.43
CA SER A 251 17.87 9.38 -5.71
C SER A 251 17.65 8.99 -4.23
N LEU A 252 18.69 8.44 -3.61
CA LEU A 252 18.65 8.07 -2.19
C LEU A 252 18.36 9.26 -1.25
N GLU A 253 18.78 10.49 -1.59
CA GLU A 253 18.39 11.70 -0.84
C GLU A 253 16.88 11.96 -0.96
N ASP A 254 16.30 11.76 -2.15
CA ASP A 254 14.88 11.97 -2.39
C ASP A 254 14.01 10.95 -1.62
N TYR A 255 14.32 9.64 -1.71
CA TYR A 255 13.59 8.60 -0.97
C TYR A 255 13.66 8.80 0.55
N ARG A 256 14.86 9.06 1.09
CA ARG A 256 15.03 9.38 2.52
C ARG A 256 14.25 10.62 2.94
N THR A 257 14.18 11.65 2.08
CA THR A 257 13.38 12.86 2.32
C THR A 257 11.86 12.57 2.28
N ARG A 258 11.39 11.72 1.36
CA ARG A 258 9.97 11.33 1.26
C ARG A 258 9.53 10.50 2.47
N LEU A 259 10.31 9.49 2.84
CA LEU A 259 10.07 8.70 4.06
C LEU A 259 10.08 9.59 5.30
N ALA A 260 11.01 10.56 5.40
CA ALA A 260 11.01 11.53 6.47
C ALA A 260 9.77 12.44 6.51
N GLN A 261 9.22 12.84 5.37
CA GLN A 261 7.95 13.58 5.31
C GLN A 261 6.80 12.76 5.86
N TYR A 262 6.68 11.50 5.44
CA TYR A 262 5.60 10.63 5.91
C TYR A 262 5.75 10.38 7.42
N ARG A 263 6.96 10.08 7.88
CA ARG A 263 7.31 9.95 9.31
C ARG A 263 7.18 11.24 10.13
N ALA A 264 7.00 12.40 9.50
CA ALA A 264 6.70 13.65 10.18
C ALA A 264 5.20 13.80 10.52
N ASP A 265 4.32 13.01 9.89
CA ASP A 265 2.89 13.04 10.20
C ASP A 265 2.63 12.53 11.63
N PRO A 266 1.90 13.29 12.48
CA PRO A 266 1.75 12.96 13.89
C PRO A 266 0.93 11.69 14.13
N ASP A 267 -0.07 11.41 13.27
CA ASP A 267 -0.96 10.26 13.44
C ASP A 267 -0.23 8.95 13.07
N LEU A 268 0.56 8.98 11.99
CA LEU A 268 1.43 7.86 11.62
C LEU A 268 2.54 7.62 12.66
N ARG A 269 3.17 8.69 13.18
CA ARG A 269 4.20 8.57 14.21
C ARG A 269 3.64 7.95 15.50
N GLU A 270 2.45 8.37 15.94
CA GLU A 270 1.80 7.81 17.13
C GLU A 270 1.41 6.33 16.94
N ALA A 271 0.88 5.96 15.77
CA ALA A 271 0.57 4.56 15.46
C ALA A 271 1.82 3.66 15.56
N HIS A 272 2.96 4.11 15.01
CA HIS A 272 4.24 3.39 15.12
C HIS A 272 4.85 3.41 16.53
N ARG A 273 4.60 4.47 17.32
CA ARG A 273 5.02 4.54 18.72
C ARG A 273 4.27 3.51 19.57
N LEU A 274 3.02 3.20 19.23
CA LEU A 274 2.13 2.35 20.03
C LEU A 274 2.08 0.87 19.64
N HIS A 275 2.40 0.53 18.38
CA HIS A 275 2.22 -0.81 17.81
C HIS A 275 3.43 -1.26 16.98
N PRO A 276 3.76 -2.56 16.95
CA PRO A 276 4.69 -3.09 15.97
C PRO A 276 4.05 -3.16 14.57
N PHE A 277 4.84 -2.88 13.54
CA PHE A 277 4.42 -2.96 12.13
C PHE A 277 5.07 -4.15 11.41
N ILE A 278 4.30 -4.83 10.59
CA ILE A 278 4.80 -5.76 9.56
C ILE A 278 4.50 -5.10 8.22
N THR A 279 5.52 -4.82 7.41
CA THR A 279 5.34 -4.14 6.12
C THR A 279 5.83 -4.99 4.95
N ALA A 280 4.98 -5.08 3.93
CA ALA A 280 5.36 -5.29 2.53
C ALA A 280 5.55 -3.92 1.87
N PHE A 281 6.30 -3.89 0.77
CA PHE A 281 6.26 -2.80 -0.20
C PHE A 281 5.41 -3.21 -1.39
N ASP A 282 4.91 -2.23 -2.13
CA ASP A 282 4.32 -2.40 -3.44
C ASP A 282 5.06 -1.52 -4.47
N ASP A 283 4.45 -1.10 -5.57
CA ASP A 283 5.21 -0.40 -6.62
C ASP A 283 5.63 1.01 -6.22
N HIS A 284 4.80 1.79 -5.55
CA HIS A 284 5.08 3.19 -5.23
C HIS A 284 6.26 3.42 -4.28
N GLU A 285 6.69 2.40 -3.53
CA GLU A 285 7.97 2.45 -2.82
C GLU A 285 9.18 2.46 -3.76
N ILE A 286 9.05 1.92 -4.98
CA ILE A 286 10.01 2.04 -6.08
C ILE A 286 9.58 3.20 -6.98
N THR A 287 8.58 2.97 -7.83
CA THR A 287 7.86 3.92 -8.67
C THR A 287 6.65 3.21 -9.32
N ASN A 288 5.60 3.93 -9.69
CA ASN A 288 4.32 3.38 -10.15
C ASN A 288 4.49 2.27 -11.22
N ASN A 289 3.76 1.17 -11.01
CA ASN A 289 3.73 -0.03 -11.85
C ASN A 289 5.09 -0.75 -12.02
N ALA A 290 6.03 -0.64 -11.08
CA ALA A 290 7.36 -1.28 -11.13
C ALA A 290 7.37 -2.80 -11.41
N TRP A 291 8.30 -3.24 -12.25
CA TRP A 291 8.66 -4.65 -12.49
C TRP A 291 10.18 -4.84 -12.45
N SER A 292 10.66 -6.05 -12.79
CA SER A 292 12.06 -6.46 -12.63
C SER A 292 13.13 -5.61 -13.34
N ASP A 293 12.86 -5.06 -14.53
CA ASP A 293 13.82 -4.27 -15.31
C ASP A 293 13.32 -2.88 -15.76
N GLY A 294 12.11 -2.49 -15.35
CA GLY A 294 11.54 -1.16 -15.60
C GLY A 294 10.31 -0.87 -14.76
N ALA A 295 9.63 0.25 -15.06
CA ALA A 295 8.37 0.66 -14.46
C ALA A 295 7.60 1.56 -15.43
N GLU A 296 6.29 1.75 -15.22
CA GLU A 296 5.51 2.66 -16.08
C GLU A 296 5.93 4.12 -15.85
N ASN A 297 6.03 4.51 -14.57
CA ASN A 297 6.54 5.82 -14.20
C ASN A 297 8.07 5.80 -14.06
N HIS A 298 8.75 5.41 -15.14
CA HIS A 298 10.18 5.61 -15.28
C HIS A 298 10.61 5.83 -16.73
N ASN A 299 11.55 6.75 -16.96
CA ASN A 299 12.09 7.01 -18.31
C ASN A 299 13.58 7.36 -18.33
N GLU A 300 14.18 7.35 -19.54
CA GLU A 300 15.60 7.65 -19.80
C GLU A 300 16.11 8.99 -19.19
N GLY A 301 15.22 9.93 -18.90
CA GLY A 301 15.55 11.22 -18.28
C GLY A 301 15.87 11.15 -16.79
N GLU A 302 15.45 10.10 -16.10
CA GLU A 302 15.61 9.92 -14.64
C GLU A 302 16.84 9.10 -14.25
N GLY A 303 17.52 8.49 -15.23
CA GLY A 303 18.76 7.76 -15.04
C GLY A 303 18.62 6.25 -15.22
N ASP A 304 19.25 5.49 -14.33
CA ASP A 304 19.32 4.04 -14.38
C ASP A 304 18.30 3.43 -13.39
N TYR A 305 17.41 2.58 -13.89
CA TYR A 305 16.34 1.99 -13.09
C TYR A 305 16.86 1.13 -11.94
N ALA A 306 17.92 0.34 -12.16
CA ALA A 306 18.50 -0.49 -11.10
C ALA A 306 19.12 0.38 -9.98
N ALA A 307 19.69 1.55 -10.32
CA ALA A 307 20.11 2.53 -9.33
C ALA A 307 18.93 3.15 -8.56
N ARG A 308 17.80 3.42 -9.22
CA ARG A 308 16.55 3.90 -8.57
C ARG A 308 15.98 2.86 -7.61
N MET A 309 15.81 1.61 -8.06
CA MET A 309 15.36 0.48 -7.23
C MET A 309 16.32 0.23 -6.05
N SER A 310 17.64 0.26 -6.28
CA SER A 310 18.62 0.13 -5.19
C SER A 310 18.55 1.28 -4.17
N ALA A 311 18.25 2.50 -4.60
CA ALA A 311 18.06 3.65 -3.70
C ALA A 311 16.76 3.53 -2.89
N SER A 312 15.67 3.11 -3.53
CA SER A 312 14.39 2.76 -2.88
C SER A 312 14.59 1.71 -1.80
N PHE A 313 15.16 0.54 -2.15
CA PHE A 313 15.35 -0.56 -1.20
C PHE A 313 16.28 -0.19 -0.05
N GLN A 314 17.34 0.59 -0.28
CA GLN A 314 18.16 1.10 0.81
C GLN A 314 17.35 2.01 1.75
N ALA A 315 16.60 2.97 1.21
CA ALA A 315 15.79 3.87 2.04
C ALA A 315 14.67 3.14 2.79
N TYR A 316 13.97 2.21 2.14
CA TYR A 316 12.90 1.38 2.72
C TYR A 316 13.44 0.51 3.87
N THR A 317 14.57 -0.19 3.65
CA THR A 317 15.19 -1.02 4.68
C THR A 317 15.82 -0.21 5.81
N GLU A 318 16.23 1.03 5.58
CA GLU A 318 16.64 1.95 6.65
C GLU A 318 15.43 2.42 7.47
N TRP A 319 14.45 3.06 6.82
CA TRP A 319 13.42 3.86 7.50
C TRP A 319 12.24 3.08 8.06
N LEU A 320 12.06 1.81 7.70
CA LEU A 320 11.01 0.95 8.26
C LEU A 320 11.55 -0.11 9.24
N PRO A 321 10.77 -0.47 10.28
CA PRO A 321 11.19 -1.40 11.33
C PRO A 321 11.12 -2.88 10.90
N ILE A 322 11.53 -3.20 9.68
CA ILE A 322 11.56 -4.56 9.13
C ILE A 322 12.87 -5.28 9.42
N ARG A 323 12.80 -6.62 9.49
CA ARG A 323 13.97 -7.50 9.52
C ARG A 323 14.37 -7.84 8.08
N VAL A 324 15.67 -7.71 7.81
CA VAL A 324 16.30 -8.10 6.54
C VAL A 324 17.44 -9.02 6.90
N ASP A 325 17.50 -10.23 6.31
CA ASP A 325 18.62 -11.14 6.54
C ASP A 325 19.87 -10.64 5.78
N PRO A 326 20.95 -10.24 6.48
CA PRO A 326 22.17 -9.78 5.81
C PRO A 326 22.78 -10.84 4.88
N ALA A 327 22.54 -12.13 5.11
CA ALA A 327 23.05 -13.20 4.25
C ALA A 327 22.41 -13.20 2.85
N THR A 328 21.20 -12.65 2.70
CA THR A 328 20.52 -12.55 1.39
C THR A 328 21.09 -11.41 0.54
N THR A 329 21.69 -10.39 1.15
CA THR A 329 22.16 -9.18 0.44
C THR A 329 23.32 -9.39 -0.54
N GLU A 330 24.00 -10.56 -0.53
CA GLU A 330 25.03 -10.89 -1.54
C GLU A 330 24.44 -11.37 -2.88
N ASP A 331 23.29 -12.05 -2.88
CA ASP A 331 22.62 -12.59 -4.08
C ASP A 331 21.35 -11.81 -4.48
N GLY A 332 20.85 -10.92 -3.60
CA GLY A 332 19.67 -10.08 -3.80
C GLY A 332 18.82 -10.04 -2.53
N THR A 333 18.44 -8.84 -2.07
CA THR A 333 17.67 -8.70 -0.82
C THR A 333 16.35 -9.47 -0.91
N VAL A 334 16.12 -10.38 0.04
CA VAL A 334 14.86 -11.13 0.14
C VAL A 334 13.92 -10.39 1.09
N PHE A 335 12.73 -10.07 0.59
CA PHE A 335 11.71 -9.34 1.33
C PHE A 335 10.47 -10.16 1.71
N HIS A 336 10.22 -11.32 1.09
CA HIS A 336 9.15 -12.22 1.57
C HIS A 336 9.51 -12.81 2.93
N ARG A 337 8.56 -12.86 3.86
CA ARG A 337 8.78 -13.27 5.26
C ARG A 337 7.59 -14.08 5.79
N ARG A 338 7.83 -15.04 6.68
CA ARG A 338 6.78 -15.83 7.34
C ARG A 338 6.84 -15.66 8.85
N PHE A 339 5.70 -15.36 9.45
CA PHE A 339 5.51 -15.20 10.89
C PHE A 339 4.59 -16.32 11.39
N THR A 340 4.93 -16.95 12.51
CA THR A 340 4.14 -18.02 13.13
C THR A 340 3.44 -17.47 14.37
N TYR A 341 2.23 -17.97 14.65
CA TYR A 341 1.41 -17.61 15.81
C TYR A 341 0.89 -18.90 16.49
N GLY A 342 1.82 -19.69 17.03
CA GLY A 342 1.54 -21.02 17.59
C GLY A 342 0.91 -21.96 16.58
N ASP A 343 -0.06 -22.75 17.05
CA ASP A 343 -0.86 -23.64 16.19
C ASP A 343 -1.99 -22.92 15.43
N LEU A 344 -2.26 -21.64 15.74
CA LEU A 344 -3.37 -20.89 15.14
C LEU A 344 -3.10 -20.54 13.67
N ALA A 345 -2.00 -19.84 13.39
CA ALA A 345 -1.78 -19.30 12.06
C ALA A 345 -0.30 -19.14 11.71
N ASP A 346 0.01 -19.30 10.42
CA ASP A 346 1.18 -18.66 9.80
C ASP A 346 0.70 -17.47 8.96
N LEU A 347 1.44 -16.36 8.97
CA LEU A 347 1.30 -15.23 8.04
C LEU A 347 2.49 -15.23 7.09
N SER A 348 2.25 -15.55 5.81
CA SER A 348 3.22 -15.42 4.73
C SER A 348 3.05 -14.06 4.05
N VAL A 349 4.00 -13.15 4.21
CA VAL A 349 4.03 -11.87 3.49
C VAL A 349 4.87 -12.06 2.23
N VAL A 350 4.29 -11.82 1.06
CA VAL A 350 4.94 -11.99 -0.25
C VAL A 350 5.46 -10.66 -0.81
N GLU A 351 6.24 -10.75 -1.89
CA GLU A 351 6.79 -9.63 -2.66
C GLU A 351 6.43 -9.84 -4.14
N THR A 352 5.89 -8.82 -4.82
CA THR A 352 5.32 -9.00 -6.18
C THR A 352 5.77 -7.93 -7.19
N ARG A 353 6.84 -7.18 -6.95
CA ARG A 353 7.34 -6.11 -7.85
C ARG A 353 8.81 -6.32 -8.25
N GLN A 354 9.69 -6.80 -7.36
CA GLN A 354 11.13 -6.95 -7.60
C GLN A 354 11.46 -7.95 -8.72
N HIS A 355 10.72 -9.06 -8.81
CA HIS A 355 11.02 -10.16 -9.74
C HIS A 355 9.95 -10.46 -10.78
N ARG A 356 8.86 -9.68 -10.84
CA ARG A 356 7.79 -9.90 -11.84
C ARG A 356 8.20 -9.45 -13.25
N SER A 357 7.58 -10.05 -14.26
CA SER A 357 7.72 -9.63 -15.66
C SER A 357 6.79 -8.44 -16.00
N GLU A 358 7.19 -7.60 -16.96
CA GLU A 358 6.44 -6.43 -17.46
C GLU A 358 5.00 -6.77 -17.85
N GLN A 359 4.04 -6.03 -17.30
CA GLN A 359 2.60 -6.13 -17.55
C GLN A 359 2.30 -6.03 -19.04
N VAL A 360 1.43 -6.90 -19.57
CA VAL A 360 0.99 -6.83 -20.99
C VAL A 360 0.38 -5.47 -21.33
N ALA A 361 -0.37 -4.92 -20.37
CA ALA A 361 -0.79 -3.52 -20.23
C ALA A 361 -1.46 -3.38 -18.85
N SER A 362 -1.63 -2.16 -18.33
CA SER A 362 -2.40 -1.93 -17.08
C SER A 362 -3.84 -2.49 -17.18
N PHE A 363 -4.45 -2.40 -18.38
CA PHE A 363 -5.76 -2.99 -18.69
C PHE A 363 -5.70 -3.82 -19.94
N VAL A 364 -6.19 -5.06 -19.86
CA VAL A 364 -6.26 -5.97 -21.01
C VAL A 364 -7.70 -6.36 -21.30
N LEU A 365 -8.11 -6.20 -22.56
CA LEU A 365 -9.41 -6.62 -23.05
C LEU A 365 -9.33 -8.07 -23.54
N ILE A 366 -10.08 -8.96 -22.90
CA ILE A 366 -10.09 -10.40 -23.19
C ILE A 366 -11.43 -10.84 -23.80
N GLY A 367 -11.39 -11.81 -24.73
CA GLY A 367 -12.56 -12.27 -25.49
C GLY A 367 -12.80 -11.54 -26.82
N GLY A 368 -12.07 -10.44 -27.07
CA GLY A 368 -12.03 -9.77 -28.36
C GLY A 368 -11.12 -10.48 -29.39
N PRO A 369 -11.20 -10.11 -30.68
CA PRO A 369 -10.33 -10.68 -31.70
C PRO A 369 -8.89 -10.14 -31.60
N GLY A 370 -7.92 -11.04 -31.34
CA GLY A 370 -6.49 -10.75 -31.48
C GLY A 370 -5.73 -10.41 -30.19
N THR A 371 -6.36 -10.54 -29.02
CA THR A 371 -5.71 -10.46 -27.71
C THR A 371 -5.67 -11.84 -27.03
N ASN A 372 -4.78 -12.02 -26.05
CA ASN A 372 -4.65 -13.13 -25.07
C ASN A 372 -3.49 -14.12 -25.22
N GLU A 373 -2.66 -14.16 -26.27
CA GLU A 373 -1.55 -15.14 -26.29
C GLU A 373 -0.51 -14.87 -25.20
N GLU A 374 -0.13 -13.60 -24.99
CA GLU A 374 0.87 -13.16 -24.01
C GLU A 374 0.42 -13.29 -22.54
N LEU A 375 -0.86 -13.04 -22.25
CA LEU A 375 -1.46 -13.28 -20.93
C LEU A 375 -1.46 -14.77 -20.51
N ASN A 376 -1.33 -15.67 -21.48
CA ASN A 376 -1.32 -17.12 -21.26
C ASN A 376 0.08 -17.73 -21.40
N ASP A 377 1.12 -16.90 -21.54
CA ASP A 377 2.50 -17.35 -21.56
C ASP A 377 2.84 -17.98 -20.19
N PRO A 378 3.25 -19.27 -20.14
CA PRO A 378 3.59 -19.92 -18.87
C PRO A 378 4.90 -19.42 -18.26
N ASP A 379 5.73 -18.69 -19.00
CA ASP A 379 7.00 -18.13 -18.51
C ASP A 379 6.79 -16.73 -17.86
N ARG A 380 5.57 -16.20 -17.88
CA ARG A 380 5.18 -14.92 -17.27
C ARG A 380 4.88 -15.07 -15.78
N GLN A 381 5.57 -14.29 -14.95
CA GLN A 381 5.66 -14.49 -13.48
C GLN A 381 5.31 -13.23 -12.67
N ILE A 382 4.51 -13.38 -11.61
CA ILE A 382 4.18 -12.31 -10.62
C ILE A 382 5.20 -12.24 -9.47
N MET A 383 5.92 -13.34 -9.26
CA MET A 383 7.05 -13.47 -8.34
C MET A 383 7.98 -14.56 -8.87
N ASP A 384 9.23 -14.60 -8.41
CA ASP A 384 10.13 -15.67 -8.84
C ASP A 384 9.64 -17.07 -8.37
N GLY A 385 10.07 -18.09 -9.10
CA GLY A 385 9.65 -19.48 -8.84
C GLY A 385 10.06 -20.02 -7.46
N ALA A 386 11.13 -19.49 -6.84
CA ALA A 386 11.57 -19.94 -5.52
C ALA A 386 10.66 -19.35 -4.42
N GLN A 387 10.20 -18.11 -4.58
CA GLN A 387 9.18 -17.53 -3.71
C GLN A 387 7.81 -18.21 -3.89
N MET A 388 7.41 -18.55 -5.12
CA MET A 388 6.19 -19.31 -5.38
C MET A 388 6.24 -20.71 -4.72
N GLU A 389 7.37 -21.43 -4.84
CA GLU A 389 7.58 -22.71 -4.16
C GLU A 389 7.54 -22.54 -2.62
N TRP A 390 8.24 -21.54 -2.07
CA TRP A 390 8.21 -21.20 -0.63
C TRP A 390 6.81 -20.86 -0.10
N LEU A 391 5.98 -20.19 -0.90
CA LEU A 391 4.59 -19.89 -0.56
C LEU A 391 3.78 -21.18 -0.55
N GLN A 392 3.81 -21.94 -1.65
CA GLN A 392 3.05 -23.18 -1.81
C GLN A 392 3.41 -24.21 -0.74
N ASP A 393 4.70 -24.43 -0.44
CA ASP A 393 5.14 -25.34 0.61
C ASP A 393 4.62 -24.91 1.99
N GLY A 394 4.62 -23.60 2.29
CA GLY A 394 4.03 -23.05 3.52
C GLY A 394 2.57 -23.44 3.70
N LEU A 395 1.76 -23.34 2.64
CA LEU A 395 0.34 -23.71 2.63
C LEU A 395 0.08 -25.22 2.83
N THR A 396 1.12 -26.07 2.84
CA THR A 396 1.00 -27.50 3.18
C THR A 396 1.18 -27.79 4.67
N ALA A 397 1.72 -26.85 5.45
CA ALA A 397 1.95 -27.04 6.89
C ALA A 397 0.61 -27.21 7.63
N GLN A 398 0.60 -28.01 8.69
CA GLN A 398 -0.59 -28.16 9.54
C GLN A 398 -0.75 -26.93 10.43
N ARG A 399 -1.65 -26.04 10.01
CA ARG A 399 -2.09 -24.84 10.74
C ARG A 399 -3.61 -24.82 10.81
N ARG A 400 -4.16 -23.99 11.69
CA ARG A 400 -5.59 -23.70 11.62
C ARG A 400 -5.91 -22.73 10.48
N TRP A 401 -5.08 -21.71 10.31
CA TRP A 401 -5.18 -20.72 9.23
C TRP A 401 -3.84 -20.49 8.53
N HIS A 402 -3.90 -20.27 7.22
CA HIS A 402 -2.81 -19.73 6.42
C HIS A 402 -3.18 -18.33 5.98
N LEU A 403 -2.58 -17.31 6.59
CA LEU A 403 -2.76 -15.93 6.19
C LEU A 403 -1.70 -15.59 5.13
N VAL A 404 -2.10 -14.93 4.04
CA VAL A 404 -1.18 -14.47 3.00
C VAL A 404 -1.32 -12.96 2.86
N GLY A 405 -0.31 -12.20 3.28
CA GLY A 405 -0.21 -10.76 3.07
C GLY A 405 0.39 -10.50 1.69
N ASN A 406 -0.38 -9.88 0.82
CA ASN A 406 -0.09 -9.70 -0.61
C ASN A 406 -0.50 -8.28 -1.04
N GLN A 407 0.06 -7.81 -2.14
CA GLN A 407 -0.09 -6.45 -2.63
C GLN A 407 -1.38 -6.28 -3.46
N VAL A 408 -1.45 -6.98 -4.59
CA VAL A 408 -2.43 -6.80 -5.67
C VAL A 408 -3.46 -7.93 -5.74
N MET A 409 -4.70 -7.66 -6.16
CA MET A 409 -5.81 -8.64 -6.14
C MET A 409 -5.48 -10.01 -6.77
N VAL A 410 -5.79 -11.08 -6.02
CA VAL A 410 -5.59 -12.48 -6.46
C VAL A 410 -6.84 -13.04 -7.17
N SER A 411 -8.02 -12.68 -6.66
CA SER A 411 -9.32 -13.02 -7.24
C SER A 411 -9.48 -12.52 -8.69
N PRO A 412 -10.10 -13.32 -9.59
CA PRO A 412 -10.30 -12.91 -10.98
C PRO A 412 -11.42 -11.88 -11.13
N LEU A 413 -11.10 -10.68 -11.61
CA LEU A 413 -12.02 -9.54 -11.62
C LEU A 413 -12.43 -9.13 -13.05
N ALA A 414 -13.53 -9.69 -13.53
CA ALA A 414 -14.08 -9.35 -14.84
C ALA A 414 -14.90 -8.04 -14.81
N TRP A 415 -14.44 -7.03 -15.56
CA TRP A 415 -15.18 -5.79 -15.83
C TRP A 415 -15.84 -5.81 -17.21
N PRO A 416 -17.01 -5.18 -17.43
CA PRO A 416 -17.63 -5.12 -18.76
C PRO A 416 -16.77 -4.43 -19.82
N GLY A 417 -16.27 -5.18 -20.81
CA GLY A 417 -15.45 -4.64 -21.90
C GLY A 417 -16.19 -3.60 -22.76
N GLN A 418 -17.53 -3.68 -22.80
CA GLN A 418 -18.42 -2.71 -23.45
C GLN A 418 -18.23 -1.24 -22.98
N TYR A 419 -17.63 -1.01 -21.81
CA TYR A 419 -17.36 0.34 -21.30
C TYR A 419 -16.11 0.98 -21.93
N MET A 420 -15.28 0.22 -22.65
CA MET A 420 -14.15 0.73 -23.45
C MET A 420 -14.42 0.75 -24.97
N GLY A 421 -15.56 0.21 -25.44
CA GLY A 421 -15.95 0.21 -26.84
C GLY A 421 -16.90 -0.94 -27.20
N ASP A 422 -17.48 -0.92 -28.41
CA ASP A 422 -18.48 -1.89 -28.90
C ASP A 422 -17.90 -3.30 -29.20
N VAL A 423 -17.05 -3.85 -28.34
CA VAL A 423 -16.57 -5.25 -28.41
C VAL A 423 -17.51 -6.13 -27.59
N GLN A 424 -18.68 -6.44 -28.16
CA GLN A 424 -19.65 -7.34 -27.54
C GLN A 424 -19.03 -8.72 -27.26
N GLY A 425 -19.25 -9.27 -26.07
CA GLY A 425 -18.63 -10.53 -25.64
C GLY A 425 -17.16 -10.38 -25.28
N SER A 426 -16.80 -9.31 -24.58
CA SER A 426 -15.46 -9.13 -23.98
C SER A 426 -15.56 -8.62 -22.56
N VAL A 427 -14.53 -8.91 -21.76
CA VAL A 427 -14.33 -8.33 -20.42
C VAL A 427 -12.96 -7.69 -20.35
N MET A 428 -12.81 -6.71 -19.48
CA MET A 428 -11.53 -6.10 -19.12
C MET A 428 -11.06 -6.69 -17.80
N ILE A 429 -9.75 -6.91 -17.69
CA ILE A 429 -9.07 -7.35 -16.47
C ILE A 429 -7.95 -6.36 -16.12
N ASN A 430 -7.53 -6.34 -14.86
CA ASN A 430 -6.32 -5.63 -14.43
C ASN A 430 -5.09 -6.46 -14.82
N GLY A 431 -4.24 -5.94 -15.71
CA GLY A 431 -3.01 -6.62 -16.14
C GLY A 431 -1.81 -6.38 -15.21
N ASP A 432 -1.96 -5.53 -14.20
CA ASP A 432 -0.97 -5.30 -13.14
C ASP A 432 -1.14 -6.24 -11.94
N ALA A 433 -2.39 -6.63 -11.64
CA ALA A 433 -2.74 -7.64 -10.62
C ALA A 433 -2.62 -9.07 -11.17
N TRP A 434 -2.93 -10.08 -10.36
CA TRP A 434 -2.71 -11.50 -10.69
C TRP A 434 -3.45 -11.98 -11.96
N ASP A 435 -4.52 -11.31 -12.38
CA ASP A 435 -5.18 -11.54 -13.67
C ASP A 435 -4.26 -11.32 -14.89
N GLY A 436 -3.23 -10.48 -14.76
CA GLY A 436 -2.14 -10.32 -15.74
C GLY A 436 -1.15 -11.49 -15.80
N TYR A 437 -1.17 -12.37 -14.80
CA TYR A 437 -0.17 -13.41 -14.52
C TYR A 437 -0.85 -14.77 -14.33
N ARG A 438 -1.73 -15.12 -15.28
CA ARG A 438 -2.70 -16.22 -15.18
C ARG A 438 -2.08 -17.59 -14.83
N ALA A 439 -0.86 -17.85 -15.29
CA ALA A 439 -0.13 -19.09 -15.00
C ALA A 439 0.13 -19.24 -13.49
N ASP A 440 0.67 -18.20 -12.84
CA ASP A 440 0.93 -18.16 -11.40
C ASP A 440 -0.36 -18.10 -10.57
N GLN A 441 -1.32 -17.28 -10.98
CA GLN A 441 -2.65 -17.19 -10.34
C GLN A 441 -3.32 -18.56 -10.30
N LYS A 442 -3.36 -19.27 -11.44
CA LYS A 442 -3.92 -20.61 -11.53
C LYS A 442 -3.10 -21.63 -10.75
N SER A 443 -1.77 -21.51 -10.73
CA SER A 443 -0.87 -22.37 -9.94
C SER A 443 -1.21 -22.29 -8.45
N LEU A 444 -1.24 -21.08 -7.88
CA LEU A 444 -1.55 -20.83 -6.47
C LEU A 444 -2.98 -21.26 -6.10
N LEU A 445 -4.00 -20.81 -6.84
CA LEU A 445 -5.40 -21.13 -6.55
C LEU A 445 -5.70 -22.62 -6.67
N THR A 446 -5.10 -23.30 -7.65
CA THR A 446 -5.20 -24.76 -7.80
C THR A 446 -4.50 -25.49 -6.64
N HIS A 447 -3.35 -24.99 -6.18
CA HIS A 447 -2.63 -25.57 -5.04
C HIS A 447 -3.43 -25.43 -3.74
N MET A 448 -3.99 -24.24 -3.47
CA MET A 448 -4.88 -23.97 -2.34
C MET A 448 -6.11 -24.88 -2.35
N ALA A 449 -6.82 -24.96 -3.48
CA ALA A 449 -8.01 -25.80 -3.63
C ALA A 449 -7.73 -27.30 -3.39
N ARG A 450 -6.50 -27.75 -3.68
CA ARG A 450 -6.06 -29.14 -3.47
C ARG A 450 -5.61 -29.45 -2.04
N GLN A 451 -5.41 -28.45 -1.18
CA GLN A 451 -4.99 -28.70 0.21
C GLN A 451 -6.08 -29.47 0.97
N PRO A 452 -5.75 -30.60 1.64
CA PRO A 452 -6.70 -31.30 2.49
C PRO A 452 -7.10 -30.40 3.67
N ALA A 453 -8.31 -30.60 4.21
CA ALA A 453 -8.81 -29.84 5.35
C ALA A 453 -7.93 -29.93 6.63
N SER A 454 -6.98 -30.87 6.67
CA SER A 454 -5.98 -30.99 7.73
C SER A 454 -4.79 -30.02 7.62
N SER A 455 -4.57 -29.38 6.47
CA SER A 455 -3.55 -28.32 6.33
C SER A 455 -4.02 -26.99 6.89
N GLY A 456 -5.35 -26.78 6.97
CA GLY A 456 -5.96 -25.50 7.32
C GLY A 456 -6.68 -24.85 6.13
N ASP A 457 -7.18 -23.65 6.36
CA ASP A 457 -7.82 -22.80 5.34
C ASP A 457 -6.99 -21.55 5.07
N THR A 458 -6.98 -21.09 3.82
CA THR A 458 -6.21 -19.92 3.38
C THR A 458 -7.07 -18.67 3.33
N VAL A 459 -6.54 -17.56 3.86
CA VAL A 459 -7.10 -16.22 3.76
C VAL A 459 -6.04 -15.27 3.22
N ILE A 460 -6.34 -14.63 2.08
CA ILE A 460 -5.50 -13.63 1.44
C ILE A 460 -5.92 -12.24 1.91
N LEU A 461 -4.93 -11.39 2.17
CA LEU A 461 -5.06 -10.03 2.67
C LEU A 461 -4.34 -9.13 1.65
N THR A 462 -5.07 -8.20 1.05
CA THR A 462 -4.64 -7.46 -0.16
C THR A 462 -4.84 -5.94 -0.03
N GLY A 463 -4.03 -5.14 -0.75
CA GLY A 463 -4.08 -3.68 -0.87
C GLY A 463 -4.35 -3.21 -2.32
N ASP A 464 -3.48 -2.33 -2.85
CA ASP A 464 -3.44 -1.76 -4.23
C ASP A 464 -4.70 -1.00 -4.71
N ILE A 465 -5.86 -1.65 -4.83
CA ILE A 465 -7.02 -1.17 -5.60
C ILE A 465 -7.81 0.00 -4.97
N HIS A 466 -7.31 0.62 -3.90
CA HIS A 466 -7.90 1.77 -3.20
C HIS A 466 -9.40 1.62 -2.85
N SER A 467 -9.88 0.40 -2.63
CA SER A 467 -11.30 0.09 -2.41
C SER A 467 -11.47 -1.24 -1.67
N CYS A 468 -12.63 -1.44 -1.04
CA CYS A 468 -12.88 -2.63 -0.21
C CYS A 468 -13.47 -3.77 -1.05
N TRP A 469 -12.98 -5.01 -0.85
CA TRP A 469 -13.54 -6.21 -1.49
C TRP A 469 -13.55 -7.41 -0.54
N VAL A 470 -14.55 -8.28 -0.69
CA VAL A 470 -14.70 -9.54 0.05
C VAL A 470 -15.10 -10.64 -0.94
N GLU A 471 -14.25 -11.66 -1.07
CA GLU A 471 -14.36 -12.64 -2.15
C GLU A 471 -14.10 -14.07 -1.69
N ASP A 472 -14.84 -15.02 -2.29
CA ASP A 472 -14.57 -16.45 -2.15
C ASP A 472 -13.65 -16.89 -3.31
N LEU A 473 -12.38 -17.19 -3.03
CA LEU A 473 -11.41 -17.48 -4.07
C LEU A 473 -11.77 -18.73 -4.86
N VAL A 474 -11.86 -18.61 -6.19
CA VAL A 474 -12.20 -19.74 -7.07
C VAL A 474 -11.00 -20.63 -7.34
N ALA A 475 -11.23 -21.93 -7.57
CA ALA A 475 -10.16 -22.88 -7.88
C ALA A 475 -9.65 -22.79 -9.34
N ASP A 476 -10.45 -22.24 -10.25
CA ASP A 476 -10.11 -22.08 -11.67
C ASP A 476 -10.54 -20.66 -12.14
N PRO A 477 -9.63 -19.66 -12.11
CA PRO A 477 -9.96 -18.28 -12.45
C PRO A 477 -10.38 -18.13 -13.92
N ASP A 478 -9.80 -18.94 -14.81
CA ASP A 478 -10.10 -18.92 -16.25
C ASP A 478 -11.58 -19.18 -16.53
N ALA A 479 -12.19 -20.12 -15.79
CA ALA A 479 -13.59 -20.49 -15.95
C ALA A 479 -14.55 -19.35 -15.58
N VAL A 480 -14.17 -18.49 -14.62
CA VAL A 480 -14.94 -17.29 -14.26
C VAL A 480 -14.89 -16.27 -15.39
N LEU A 481 -13.69 -15.95 -15.87
CA LEU A 481 -13.48 -14.98 -16.96
C LEU A 481 -14.18 -15.44 -18.25
N GLU A 482 -14.08 -16.73 -18.60
CA GLU A 482 -14.81 -17.32 -19.74
C GLU A 482 -16.34 -17.24 -19.56
N THR A 483 -16.85 -17.49 -18.35
CA THR A 483 -18.28 -17.39 -18.06
C THR A 483 -18.79 -15.95 -18.21
N ALA A 484 -18.02 -14.98 -17.73
CA ALA A 484 -18.33 -13.55 -17.85
C ALA A 484 -18.35 -13.09 -19.33
N ILE A 485 -17.38 -13.54 -20.13
CA ILE A 485 -17.33 -13.32 -21.59
C ILE A 485 -18.56 -13.90 -22.29
N GLN A 486 -18.89 -15.16 -22.03
CA GLN A 486 -19.95 -15.89 -22.74
C GLN A 486 -21.36 -15.45 -22.35
N SER A 487 -21.58 -15.11 -21.08
CA SER A 487 -22.92 -15.03 -20.52
C SER A 487 -23.49 -13.62 -20.39
N TYR A 488 -22.67 -12.56 -20.63
CA TYR A 488 -22.88 -11.16 -20.23
C TYR A 488 -24.23 -10.93 -19.50
N PRO A 489 -24.28 -11.14 -18.18
CA PRO A 489 -25.49 -11.59 -17.52
C PRO A 489 -26.73 -10.73 -17.80
N PRO A 490 -27.89 -11.33 -18.12
CA PRO A 490 -29.16 -10.61 -18.16
C PRO A 490 -29.46 -9.86 -16.85
N ALA A 491 -28.87 -10.30 -15.73
CA ALA A 491 -28.89 -9.56 -14.46
C ALA A 491 -28.08 -8.25 -14.50
N ALA A 492 -26.90 -8.24 -15.13
CA ALA A 492 -26.11 -7.02 -15.34
C ALA A 492 -26.81 -6.05 -16.32
N GLN A 493 -27.48 -6.59 -17.36
CA GLN A 493 -28.36 -5.80 -18.23
C GLN A 493 -29.54 -5.21 -17.45
N ALA A 494 -30.25 -6.02 -16.66
CA ALA A 494 -31.40 -5.59 -15.86
C ALA A 494 -31.01 -4.60 -14.74
N ALA A 495 -29.82 -4.71 -14.15
CA ALA A 495 -29.28 -3.74 -13.19
C ALA A 495 -29.07 -2.37 -13.85
N ALA A 496 -28.42 -2.35 -15.02
CA ALA A 496 -28.22 -1.14 -15.82
C ALA A 496 -29.56 -0.52 -16.28
N GLU A 497 -30.53 -1.34 -16.71
CA GLU A 497 -31.87 -0.87 -17.09
C GLU A 497 -32.67 -0.33 -15.89
N THR A 498 -32.57 -0.97 -14.72
CA THR A 498 -33.23 -0.51 -13.48
C THR A 498 -32.68 0.84 -13.02
N ALA A 499 -31.38 1.07 -13.16
CA ALA A 499 -30.77 2.37 -12.89
C ALA A 499 -31.23 3.44 -13.89
N ALA A 500 -31.25 3.11 -15.20
CA ALA A 500 -31.77 4.00 -16.24
C ALA A 500 -33.25 4.38 -16.02
N ALA A 501 -34.06 3.47 -15.47
CA ALA A 501 -35.47 3.69 -15.17
C ALA A 501 -35.71 4.58 -13.93
N LYS A 502 -34.76 4.67 -12.99
CA LYS A 502 -34.91 5.45 -11.73
C LYS A 502 -34.44 6.91 -11.83
N GLY A 503 -33.87 7.32 -12.96
CA GLY A 503 -33.80 8.73 -13.38
C GLY A 503 -32.85 9.64 -12.59
N ALA A 504 -31.55 9.58 -12.92
CA ALA A 504 -30.65 10.71 -12.64
C ALA A 504 -31.11 11.96 -13.40
N ALA A 505 -31.32 13.07 -12.69
CA ALA A 505 -31.75 14.32 -13.29
C ALA A 505 -30.65 14.90 -14.20
N THR A 506 -31.03 15.27 -15.42
CA THR A 506 -30.09 15.72 -16.46
C THR A 506 -29.41 17.05 -16.10
N PRO A 507 -28.07 17.14 -16.08
CA PRO A 507 -27.39 18.42 -16.18
C PRO A 507 -27.71 19.05 -17.55
N ALA A 508 -28.00 20.34 -17.60
CA ALA A 508 -28.26 21.02 -18.87
C ALA A 508 -27.00 21.03 -19.76
N ALA A 509 -27.15 20.71 -21.04
CA ALA A 509 -26.03 20.66 -21.98
C ALA A 509 -25.42 22.05 -22.24
N ASN A 510 -24.08 22.08 -22.38
CA ASN A 510 -23.18 23.21 -22.66
C ASN A 510 -22.79 24.10 -21.45
N PRO A 511 -21.53 24.05 -20.98
CA PRO A 511 -20.96 25.10 -20.15
C PRO A 511 -20.56 26.31 -21.02
N SER A 512 -21.32 27.41 -20.92
CA SER A 512 -20.77 28.75 -21.11
C SER A 512 -20.22 29.26 -19.76
N PRO A 513 -19.17 30.10 -19.73
CA PRO A 513 -18.48 30.42 -18.49
C PRO A 513 -19.22 31.42 -17.58
N ALA A 514 -19.48 31.00 -16.34
CA ALA A 514 -19.85 31.81 -15.14
C ALA A 514 -21.20 32.60 -15.21
N PRO A 515 -21.69 33.20 -14.09
CA PRO A 515 -21.23 33.17 -12.70
C PRO A 515 -22.32 32.82 -11.64
N ALA A 516 -21.87 32.69 -10.38
CA ALA A 516 -22.59 32.92 -9.10
C ALA A 516 -24.04 32.42 -8.89
N ALA A 517 -24.22 31.64 -7.81
CA ALA A 517 -25.50 31.06 -7.38
C ALA A 517 -26.63 32.09 -7.12
N ARG A 518 -27.87 31.62 -7.26
CA ARG A 518 -29.05 32.20 -6.61
C ARG A 518 -29.92 31.13 -5.95
N GLU A 519 -30.41 31.51 -4.78
CA GLU A 519 -31.10 30.68 -3.80
C GLU A 519 -32.63 30.68 -4.02
N GLY A 520 -33.29 29.54 -3.72
CA GLY A 520 -34.74 29.49 -3.53
C GLY A 520 -35.59 28.97 -4.70
N SER A 521 -35.82 27.65 -4.76
CA SER A 521 -37.04 27.03 -5.30
C SER A 521 -37.18 25.58 -4.78
N PRO A 522 -38.41 25.03 -4.67
CA PRO A 522 -38.68 23.93 -3.73
C PRO A 522 -38.25 22.55 -4.23
N ILE A 523 -37.61 21.79 -3.36
CA ILE A 523 -37.29 20.37 -3.52
C ILE A 523 -38.58 19.54 -3.36
N PRO A 524 -39.01 18.74 -4.36
CA PRO A 524 -40.03 17.72 -4.15
C PRO A 524 -39.44 16.54 -3.34
N PRO A 525 -40.22 15.91 -2.45
CA PRO A 525 -39.70 14.88 -1.55
C PRO A 525 -39.56 13.49 -2.21
N MET A 526 -38.96 12.56 -1.45
CA MET A 526 -38.92 11.09 -1.63
C MET A 526 -37.84 10.53 -2.56
N ILE A 527 -37.27 9.32 -2.38
CA ILE A 527 -37.18 8.28 -1.31
C ILE A 527 -35.92 7.46 -1.77
N ALA A 528 -34.90 7.08 -0.99
CA ALA A 528 -34.85 6.47 0.35
C ALA A 528 -35.38 5.02 0.45
N GLU A 529 -35.30 4.20 -0.61
CA GLU A 529 -35.56 2.74 -0.52
C GLU A 529 -34.53 1.91 -1.32
N PRO A 530 -34.12 0.74 -0.78
CA PRO A 530 -33.10 -0.12 -1.39
C PRO A 530 -33.58 -0.76 -2.71
N VAL A 531 -32.63 -1.04 -3.60
CA VAL A 531 -32.89 -1.82 -4.83
C VAL A 531 -33.00 -3.30 -4.47
N PRO A 532 -34.07 -4.01 -4.88
CA PRO A 532 -34.13 -5.46 -4.69
C PRO A 532 -33.16 -6.16 -5.64
N VAL A 533 -32.15 -6.82 -5.07
CA VAL A 533 -31.24 -7.72 -5.79
C VAL A 533 -31.97 -9.04 -6.08
N PRO A 534 -31.84 -9.66 -7.28
CA PRO A 534 -32.41 -10.97 -7.53
C PRO A 534 -31.84 -12.03 -6.59
N GLU A 535 -32.70 -12.74 -5.86
CA GLU A 535 -32.29 -13.58 -4.72
C GLU A 535 -31.60 -14.91 -5.13
N GLN A 536 -31.51 -15.22 -6.43
CA GLN A 536 -30.85 -16.43 -6.94
C GLN A 536 -30.44 -16.28 -8.41
N LEU A 537 -29.12 -16.23 -8.67
CA LEU A 537 -28.52 -16.66 -9.94
C LEU A 537 -27.92 -18.05 -9.69
N THR A 538 -28.54 -19.09 -10.25
CA THR A 538 -28.02 -20.46 -10.14
C THR A 538 -26.95 -20.70 -11.20
N PHE A 539 -25.69 -20.50 -10.81
CA PHE A 539 -24.55 -21.02 -11.58
C PHE A 539 -24.45 -22.54 -11.45
N ALA A 540 -23.75 -23.19 -12.39
CA ALA A 540 -23.48 -24.62 -12.30
C ALA A 540 -22.68 -24.91 -11.02
N SER A 541 -22.84 -26.11 -10.44
CA SER A 541 -22.28 -26.45 -9.12
C SER A 541 -20.79 -26.16 -9.02
N ASP A 542 -20.45 -25.05 -8.35
CA ASP A 542 -19.06 -24.65 -8.13
C ASP A 542 -18.33 -25.72 -7.31
N PRO A 543 -17.03 -25.97 -7.59
CA PRO A 543 -16.16 -26.59 -6.61
C PRO A 543 -16.12 -25.74 -5.34
N ALA A 544 -15.83 -26.36 -4.19
CA ALA A 544 -15.62 -25.59 -2.97
C ALA A 544 -14.51 -24.52 -3.19
N PRO A 545 -14.64 -23.30 -2.66
CA PRO A 545 -13.64 -22.26 -2.85
C PRO A 545 -12.24 -22.70 -2.38
N ALA A 546 -11.22 -22.15 -3.03
CA ALA A 546 -9.82 -22.35 -2.70
C ALA A 546 -9.45 -21.70 -1.35
N GLY A 547 -10.14 -20.60 -1.00
CA GLY A 547 -9.91 -19.79 0.20
C GLY A 547 -10.77 -18.53 0.15
N VAL A 548 -10.36 -17.51 0.90
CA VAL A 548 -11.04 -16.20 0.97
C VAL A 548 -10.04 -15.07 0.72
N GLU A 549 -10.48 -13.98 0.11
CA GLU A 549 -9.70 -12.74 0.01
C GLU A 549 -10.44 -11.56 0.69
N PHE A 550 -9.68 -10.79 1.47
CA PHE A 550 -10.10 -9.53 2.08
C PHE A 550 -9.19 -8.39 1.61
N VAL A 551 -9.74 -7.50 0.79
CA VAL A 551 -9.00 -6.37 0.21
C VAL A 551 -9.32 -5.11 1.02
N CYS A 552 -8.29 -4.44 1.55
CA CYS A 552 -8.46 -3.21 2.32
C CYS A 552 -8.56 -1.97 1.41
N PRO A 553 -9.30 -0.93 1.84
CA PRO A 553 -9.26 0.35 1.14
C PRO A 553 -7.90 1.02 1.31
N SER A 554 -7.68 2.08 0.55
CA SER A 554 -6.58 3.00 0.84
C SER A 554 -6.80 3.74 2.16
N ILE A 555 -5.69 4.07 2.84
CA ILE A 555 -5.69 5.05 3.94
C ILE A 555 -6.10 6.43 3.43
N SER A 556 -5.57 6.84 2.28
CA SER A 556 -5.79 8.20 1.74
C SER A 556 -5.60 8.35 0.23
N SER A 557 -5.11 7.37 -0.52
CA SER A 557 -5.01 7.43 -1.99
C SER A 557 -6.39 7.46 -2.67
N ASP A 558 -6.53 8.16 -3.80
CA ASP A 558 -7.82 8.36 -4.47
C ASP A 558 -8.44 7.02 -4.91
N GLY A 559 -9.65 6.74 -4.43
CA GLY A 559 -10.41 5.53 -4.72
C GLY A 559 -11.39 5.71 -5.87
N PHE A 560 -12.23 4.69 -6.10
CA PHE A 560 -13.15 4.65 -7.23
C PHE A 560 -14.10 5.87 -7.25
N TYR A 561 -14.56 6.31 -6.07
CA TYR A 561 -15.41 7.48 -5.92
C TYR A 561 -14.72 8.80 -6.32
N GLU A 562 -13.50 9.06 -5.87
CA GLU A 562 -12.72 10.26 -6.21
C GLU A 562 -12.59 10.42 -7.71
N ILE A 563 -12.27 9.32 -8.39
CA ILE A 563 -11.96 9.35 -9.81
C ILE A 563 -13.26 9.49 -10.63
N VAL A 564 -14.34 8.82 -10.24
CA VAL A 564 -15.69 9.09 -10.78
C VAL A 564 -16.12 10.55 -10.54
N ARG A 565 -15.81 11.10 -9.35
CA ARG A 565 -16.12 12.50 -9.00
C ARG A 565 -15.31 13.49 -9.82
N SER A 566 -14.06 13.20 -10.18
CA SER A 566 -13.25 14.06 -11.05
C SER A 566 -13.95 14.34 -12.39
N VAL A 567 -14.66 13.35 -12.93
CA VAL A 567 -15.41 13.43 -14.19
C VAL A 567 -16.81 14.00 -14.00
N LEU A 568 -17.56 13.54 -12.99
CA LEU A 568 -18.97 13.91 -12.80
C LEU A 568 -19.20 15.20 -12.00
N GLN A 569 -18.17 15.71 -11.31
CA GLN A 569 -18.14 16.99 -10.58
C GLN A 569 -19.29 17.17 -9.57
N SER A 570 -19.82 16.06 -9.04
CA SER A 570 -20.94 16.05 -8.09
C SER A 570 -20.86 14.85 -7.14
N PRO A 571 -20.68 15.07 -5.82
CA PRO A 571 -20.57 13.99 -4.83
C PRO A 571 -21.73 12.99 -4.90
N THR A 572 -22.98 13.47 -4.81
CA THR A 572 -24.17 12.62 -4.76
C THR A 572 -24.37 11.79 -6.04
N VAL A 573 -24.04 12.35 -7.21
CA VAL A 573 -24.14 11.61 -8.48
C VAL A 573 -23.03 10.55 -8.57
N SER A 574 -21.83 10.87 -8.08
CA SER A 574 -20.67 9.97 -8.11
C SER A 574 -20.85 8.78 -7.17
N VAL A 575 -21.32 9.01 -5.94
CA VAL A 575 -21.75 7.94 -5.01
C VAL A 575 -22.80 7.02 -5.67
N GLY A 576 -23.82 7.60 -6.32
CA GLY A 576 -24.85 6.81 -7.00
C GLY A 576 -24.33 6.01 -8.20
N ALA A 577 -23.28 6.50 -8.86
CA ALA A 577 -22.64 5.85 -10.00
C ALA A 577 -21.70 4.70 -9.57
N VAL A 578 -20.93 4.88 -8.49
CA VAL A 578 -20.12 3.81 -7.88
C VAL A 578 -21.01 2.66 -7.38
N LYS A 579 -22.09 2.97 -6.64
CA LYS A 579 -23.06 1.96 -6.17
C LYS A 579 -23.76 1.19 -7.29
N LEU A 580 -23.85 1.76 -8.50
CA LEU A 580 -24.31 1.04 -9.68
C LEU A 580 -23.22 0.10 -10.23
N ALA A 581 -21.96 0.54 -10.24
CA ALA A 581 -20.84 -0.28 -10.67
C ALA A 581 -20.66 -1.51 -9.75
N GLU A 582 -20.68 -1.32 -8.43
CA GLU A 582 -20.70 -2.39 -7.41
C GLU A 582 -21.76 -3.47 -7.73
N ALA A 583 -22.99 -3.03 -8.03
CA ALA A 583 -24.10 -3.94 -8.36
C ALA A 583 -23.94 -4.66 -9.70
N VAL A 584 -23.28 -4.05 -10.69
CA VAL A 584 -22.97 -4.69 -11.98
C VAL A 584 -21.82 -5.69 -11.82
N LEU A 585 -20.80 -5.36 -11.04
CA LEU A 585 -19.65 -6.24 -10.78
C LEU A 585 -20.05 -7.49 -10.02
N GLY A 586 -20.83 -7.36 -8.94
CA GLY A 586 -21.36 -8.51 -8.21
C GLY A 586 -22.33 -9.39 -9.02
N ALA A 587 -22.89 -8.88 -10.12
CA ALA A 587 -23.70 -9.67 -11.05
C ALA A 587 -22.87 -10.45 -12.09
N ILE A 588 -21.60 -10.06 -12.31
CA ILE A 588 -20.68 -10.65 -13.29
C ILE A 588 -19.68 -11.59 -12.62
N ASN A 589 -19.24 -11.24 -11.41
CA ASN A 589 -18.27 -11.95 -10.60
C ASN A 589 -19.02 -12.63 -9.45
N PRO A 590 -19.56 -13.86 -9.63
CA PRO A 590 -20.45 -14.48 -8.64
C PRO A 590 -19.74 -14.90 -7.33
N HIS A 591 -18.41 -14.84 -7.32
CA HIS A 591 -17.56 -15.07 -6.15
C HIS A 591 -17.38 -13.80 -5.30
N LEU A 592 -17.60 -12.61 -5.87
CA LEU A 592 -17.61 -11.33 -5.17
C LEU A 592 -18.82 -11.27 -4.23
N ARG A 593 -18.57 -11.19 -2.92
CA ARG A 593 -19.62 -11.15 -1.88
C ARG A 593 -19.97 -9.74 -1.44
N TRP A 594 -19.01 -8.83 -1.49
CA TRP A 594 -19.21 -7.42 -1.19
C TRP A 594 -18.06 -6.56 -1.71
N MET A 595 -18.41 -5.32 -2.06
CA MET A 595 -17.49 -4.26 -2.49
C MET A 595 -17.96 -2.93 -1.87
N ASP A 596 -17.02 -2.04 -1.56
CA ASP A 596 -17.27 -0.61 -1.33
C ASP A 596 -16.19 0.22 -2.03
N GLY A 597 -16.59 0.97 -3.05
CA GLY A 597 -15.70 1.83 -3.84
C GLY A 597 -15.61 3.28 -3.36
N ILE A 598 -16.00 3.57 -2.10
CA ILE A 598 -16.27 4.93 -1.61
C ILE A 598 -15.50 5.24 -0.33
N GLY A 599 -15.38 4.28 0.60
CA GLY A 599 -14.81 4.51 1.92
C GLY A 599 -13.30 4.26 2.00
N HIS A 600 -12.59 5.18 2.64
CA HIS A 600 -11.17 5.03 3.01
C HIS A 600 -11.04 4.57 4.46
N GLY A 601 -9.95 3.89 4.82
CA GLY A 601 -9.74 3.45 6.20
C GLY A 601 -8.88 2.20 6.35
N PHE A 602 -9.35 1.25 7.16
CA PHE A 602 -8.62 0.02 7.49
C PHE A 602 -9.58 -1.16 7.74
N ILE A 603 -9.03 -2.38 7.70
CA ILE A 603 -9.75 -3.57 8.18
C ILE A 603 -9.16 -3.98 9.53
N LEU A 604 -10.01 -4.21 10.53
CA LEU A 604 -9.64 -4.95 11.73
C LEU A 604 -9.83 -6.45 11.47
N ILE A 605 -8.74 -7.21 11.47
CA ILE A 605 -8.77 -8.67 11.34
C ILE A 605 -8.71 -9.30 12.74
N ASP A 606 -9.58 -10.27 13.00
CA ASP A 606 -9.67 -11.05 14.25
C ASP A 606 -9.69 -12.55 13.92
N VAL A 607 -8.67 -13.28 14.39
CA VAL A 607 -8.40 -14.67 14.07
C VAL A 607 -8.53 -15.52 15.34
N THR A 608 -9.42 -16.52 15.30
CA THR A 608 -9.60 -17.52 16.37
C THR A 608 -9.63 -18.92 15.77
N GLU A 609 -9.64 -19.97 16.59
CA GLU A 609 -9.73 -21.35 16.08
C GLU A 609 -11.03 -21.60 15.28
N GLU A 610 -12.08 -20.79 15.45
CA GLU A 610 -13.36 -20.96 14.75
C GLU A 610 -13.51 -20.13 13.47
N ARG A 611 -12.87 -18.95 13.39
CA ARG A 611 -13.07 -18.00 12.27
C ARG A 611 -11.87 -17.09 12.03
N VAL A 612 -11.81 -16.52 10.83
CA VAL A 612 -11.22 -15.20 10.59
C VAL A 612 -12.38 -14.24 10.34
N GLN A 613 -12.43 -13.14 11.08
CA GLN A 613 -13.38 -12.05 10.89
C GLN A 613 -12.66 -10.77 10.44
N ALA A 614 -13.23 -10.09 9.46
CA ALA A 614 -12.81 -8.82 8.90
C ALA A 614 -13.88 -7.75 9.17
N ASP A 615 -13.53 -6.77 9.99
CA ASP A 615 -14.35 -5.60 10.31
C ASP A 615 -13.84 -4.40 9.51
N PHE A 616 -14.66 -3.89 8.59
CA PHE A 616 -14.30 -2.76 7.73
C PHE A 616 -14.61 -1.45 8.48
N HIS A 617 -13.56 -0.69 8.78
CA HIS A 617 -13.62 0.63 9.40
C HIS A 617 -13.37 1.69 8.33
N LEU A 618 -14.41 2.40 7.89
CA LEU A 618 -14.34 3.35 6.77
C LEU A 618 -14.78 4.77 7.16
N THR A 619 -14.35 5.76 6.39
CA THR A 619 -14.83 7.15 6.45
C THR A 619 -16.34 7.26 6.26
N ASP A 620 -16.90 8.43 6.61
CA ASP A 620 -18.28 8.78 6.26
C ASP A 620 -18.52 8.76 4.74
N GLU A 621 -19.77 8.53 4.34
CA GLU A 621 -20.16 8.60 2.92
C GLU A 621 -20.12 10.06 2.42
N PRO A 622 -19.42 10.36 1.33
CA PRO A 622 -19.29 11.71 0.79
C PRO A 622 -20.63 12.41 0.50
N SER A 623 -20.69 13.70 0.81
CA SER A 623 -21.91 14.51 0.74
C SER A 623 -21.67 15.85 0.03
N SER A 624 -22.73 16.63 -0.22
CA SER A 624 -22.57 17.99 -0.77
C SER A 624 -21.94 18.98 0.22
N SER A 625 -22.02 18.71 1.53
CA SER A 625 -21.40 19.50 2.59
C SER A 625 -19.98 19.05 2.94
N GLN A 626 -19.66 17.78 2.70
CA GLN A 626 -18.33 17.19 2.86
C GLN A 626 -18.04 16.31 1.63
N PRO A 627 -17.59 16.91 0.51
CA PRO A 627 -17.37 16.21 -0.76
C PRO A 627 -16.26 15.16 -0.75
N ASP A 628 -15.30 15.37 0.14
CA ASP A 628 -14.18 14.47 0.44
C ASP A 628 -14.04 14.41 1.97
N PRO A 629 -14.16 13.23 2.61
CA PRO A 629 -13.89 13.10 4.04
C PRO A 629 -12.41 13.26 4.40
N ARG A 630 -11.48 12.93 3.48
CA ARG A 630 -10.04 12.84 3.77
C ARG A 630 -9.36 14.19 3.95
N VAL A 631 -9.96 15.26 3.43
CA VAL A 631 -9.46 16.65 3.60
C VAL A 631 -9.82 17.24 4.98
N ASP A 632 -10.58 16.52 5.81
CA ASP A 632 -10.81 16.89 7.21
C ASP A 632 -9.77 16.20 8.11
N PRO A 633 -8.82 16.93 8.72
CA PRO A 633 -7.82 16.34 9.62
C PRO A 633 -8.42 15.68 10.88
N SER A 634 -9.69 15.94 11.19
CA SER A 634 -10.39 15.33 12.32
C SER A 634 -11.17 14.06 11.95
N HIS A 635 -11.16 13.62 10.68
CA HIS A 635 -11.85 12.39 10.26
C HIS A 635 -11.32 11.17 11.00
N ARG A 636 -12.20 10.22 11.30
CA ARG A 636 -11.86 8.91 11.89
C ARG A 636 -12.70 7.83 11.20
N PRO A 637 -12.10 6.82 10.56
CA PRO A 637 -12.84 5.68 10.03
C PRO A 637 -13.58 4.93 11.16
N HIS A 638 -14.83 4.57 10.92
CA HIS A 638 -15.69 3.88 11.88
C HIS A 638 -16.25 2.59 11.29
N HIS A 639 -16.67 1.65 12.16
CA HIS A 639 -17.19 0.35 11.73
C HIS A 639 -18.39 0.50 10.78
N ARG A 640 -18.33 -0.17 9.62
CA ARG A 640 -19.38 -0.17 8.58
C ARG A 640 -20.03 -1.53 8.40
N VAL A 641 -19.22 -2.58 8.28
CA VAL A 641 -19.67 -3.94 7.99
C VAL A 641 -18.64 -4.97 8.48
N SER A 642 -19.11 -6.20 8.72
CA SER A 642 -18.29 -7.32 9.19
C SER A 642 -18.54 -8.56 8.34
N PHE A 643 -17.47 -9.17 7.86
CA PHE A 643 -17.48 -10.46 7.16
C PHE A 643 -16.61 -11.46 7.91
N GLN A 644 -16.89 -12.74 7.77
CA GLN A 644 -16.10 -13.81 8.39
C GLN A 644 -16.04 -15.03 7.48
N THR A 645 -14.94 -15.76 7.55
CA THR A 645 -14.87 -17.16 7.08
C THR A 645 -14.79 -18.07 8.29
N LEU A 646 -15.52 -19.19 8.26
CA LEU A 646 -15.56 -20.17 9.34
C LEU A 646 -14.61 -21.32 8.99
N ALA A 647 -13.87 -21.82 9.96
CA ALA A 647 -12.87 -22.84 9.68
C ALA A 647 -13.50 -24.13 9.12
N GLY A 648 -12.97 -24.59 7.99
CA GLY A 648 -13.49 -25.68 7.18
C GLY A 648 -14.53 -25.25 6.13
N SER A 649 -14.94 -23.98 6.05
CA SER A 649 -15.86 -23.50 5.00
C SER A 649 -15.14 -23.05 3.74
N ARG A 650 -13.94 -22.45 3.87
CA ARG A 650 -13.23 -21.68 2.83
C ARG A 650 -14.10 -20.60 2.16
N ALA A 651 -15.21 -20.21 2.77
CA ALA A 651 -16.23 -19.36 2.19
C ALA A 651 -16.67 -18.30 3.19
N THR A 652 -16.86 -17.08 2.70
CA THR A 652 -17.26 -15.93 3.50
C THR A 652 -18.76 -15.94 3.82
N SER A 653 -19.09 -15.26 4.91
CA SER A 653 -20.43 -14.97 5.38
C SER A 653 -20.43 -13.62 6.08
N LYS A 654 -21.57 -12.95 6.19
CA LYS A 654 -21.68 -11.78 7.07
C LYS A 654 -21.55 -12.23 8.52
N ALA A 655 -20.72 -11.54 9.30
CA ALA A 655 -20.68 -11.75 10.74
C ALA A 655 -21.94 -11.17 11.40
N SER A 656 -22.25 -11.61 12.63
CA SER A 656 -23.44 -11.14 13.36
C SER A 656 -23.34 -9.69 13.87
N GLY A 657 -22.16 -9.08 13.80
CA GLY A 657 -21.84 -7.75 14.27
C GLY A 657 -20.32 -7.54 14.30
N PRO A 658 -19.85 -6.36 14.75
CA PRO A 658 -18.43 -6.09 14.91
C PRO A 658 -17.75 -7.06 15.86
N VAL A 659 -16.44 -7.20 15.68
CA VAL A 659 -15.52 -7.91 16.56
C VAL A 659 -15.69 -7.39 17.99
N GLY A 660 -15.93 -8.31 18.92
CA GLY A 660 -16.10 -8.00 20.34
C GLY A 660 -14.79 -7.73 21.08
N PRO A 661 -14.85 -7.57 22.41
CA PRO A 661 -13.67 -7.66 23.26
C PRO A 661 -12.87 -8.93 22.96
N ARG A 662 -11.54 -8.86 23.05
CA ARG A 662 -10.67 -10.02 22.86
C ARG A 662 -11.04 -11.15 23.84
N SER A 663 -10.84 -12.39 23.39
CA SER A 663 -10.91 -13.59 24.25
C SER A 663 -9.74 -13.71 25.22
N ASP A 664 -8.62 -13.07 24.89
CA ASP A 664 -7.36 -13.08 25.63
C ASP A 664 -6.71 -11.68 25.66
N ALA A 665 -5.58 -11.57 26.35
CA ALA A 665 -4.77 -10.37 26.42
C ALA A 665 -3.29 -10.77 26.51
N PRO A 666 -2.36 -9.95 26.00
CA PRO A 666 -0.93 -10.18 26.17
C PRO A 666 -0.54 -10.23 27.64
N ARG A 667 0.55 -10.96 27.93
CA ARG A 667 1.23 -10.85 29.21
C ARG A 667 1.83 -9.44 29.34
N ARG A 668 1.81 -8.90 30.56
CA ARG A 668 2.73 -7.83 30.94
C ARG A 668 3.99 -8.50 31.44
N ALA A 669 5.15 -8.06 30.97
CA ALA A 669 6.42 -8.63 31.40
C ALA A 669 6.57 -8.49 32.92
N ASP A 670 6.86 -9.60 33.60
CA ASP A 670 7.22 -9.59 35.02
C ASP A 670 8.64 -9.03 35.17
N CYS A 671 8.88 -8.17 36.16
CA CYS A 671 10.24 -7.79 36.52
C CYS A 671 10.90 -8.90 37.35
N PRO A 672 11.94 -9.60 36.85
CA PRO A 672 12.76 -10.43 37.71
C PRO A 672 13.51 -9.52 38.70
N PRO A 673 13.51 -9.81 40.01
CA PRO A 673 14.19 -8.96 40.98
C PRO A 673 15.69 -8.90 40.66
N VAL A 674 16.18 -7.71 40.34
CA VAL A 674 17.60 -7.44 40.08
C VAL A 674 18.41 -7.98 41.27
N PRO A 675 19.40 -8.87 41.05
CA PRO A 675 20.34 -9.24 42.10
C PRO A 675 21.05 -7.98 42.55
N SER A 676 20.79 -7.55 43.78
CA SER A 676 21.47 -6.40 44.36
C SER A 676 22.93 -6.74 44.57
N ASP A 677 23.78 -6.33 43.61
CA ASP A 677 25.21 -6.15 43.84
C ASP A 677 25.39 -5.02 44.86
N GLU A 678 25.16 -5.34 46.14
CA GLU A 678 25.62 -4.50 47.24
C GLU A 678 27.15 -4.36 47.10
N PRO A 679 27.68 -3.14 46.96
CA PRO A 679 29.12 -2.95 46.91
C PRO A 679 29.70 -3.37 48.26
N THR A 680 30.43 -4.50 48.25
CA THR A 680 31.15 -5.01 49.43
C THR A 680 32.04 -3.91 50.01
N SER A 681 31.59 -3.33 51.12
CA SER A 681 32.31 -2.25 51.79
C SER A 681 33.69 -2.74 52.28
N PRO A 682 34.71 -1.88 52.24
CA PRO A 682 36.10 -2.30 52.42
C PRO A 682 36.35 -2.85 53.84
N HIS A 683 37.17 -3.90 53.90
CA HIS A 683 37.62 -4.51 55.16
C HIS A 683 38.13 -3.47 56.17
N PRO A 684 37.68 -3.50 57.45
CA PRO A 684 38.32 -2.76 58.52
C PRO A 684 39.64 -3.44 58.92
N THR A 685 40.68 -2.63 59.07
CA THR A 685 42.04 -3.05 59.47
C THR A 685 42.05 -3.66 60.88
N ALA A 686 42.83 -4.73 61.07
CA ALA A 686 42.94 -5.41 62.37
C ALA A 686 43.98 -4.74 63.31
N THR A 687 43.62 -4.60 64.60
CA THR A 687 44.57 -4.42 65.72
C THR A 687 44.06 -5.09 67.02
N GLU A 688 44.78 -6.13 67.44
CA GLU A 688 45.04 -6.71 68.78
C GLU A 688 44.10 -6.49 70.01
N ALA A 689 43.48 -7.60 70.49
CA ALA A 689 43.66 -8.29 71.80
C ALA A 689 43.62 -7.57 73.20
N PRO A 690 43.40 -8.25 74.36
CA PRO A 690 42.53 -9.42 74.68
C PRO A 690 41.83 -9.47 76.10
N THR A 691 40.76 -10.28 76.27
CA THR A 691 40.25 -10.96 77.54
C THR A 691 39.71 -10.15 78.76
N PRO A 692 39.00 -10.73 79.78
CA PRO A 692 38.29 -12.04 79.94
C PRO A 692 36.89 -12.04 80.67
N THR A 693 36.28 -13.24 80.85
CA THR A 693 35.20 -13.65 81.81
C THR A 693 33.73 -13.17 81.59
N SER A 694 32.64 -13.90 81.90
CA SER A 694 32.38 -15.17 82.65
C SER A 694 31.06 -15.90 82.21
N GLY A 695 30.87 -17.20 82.52
CA GLY A 695 29.69 -18.05 82.15
C GLY A 695 28.42 -17.93 83.06
N PRO A 696 27.46 -18.90 83.12
CA PRO A 696 27.57 -20.36 82.86
C PRO A 696 26.44 -21.09 82.04
N THR A 697 26.81 -22.29 81.53
CA THR A 697 26.14 -23.63 81.47
C THR A 697 24.61 -23.80 81.68
N THR A 698 23.90 -24.65 80.90
CA THR A 698 23.64 -26.11 81.17
C THR A 698 23.43 -27.02 79.93
N SER A 699 23.41 -28.35 80.14
CA SER A 699 23.56 -29.45 79.15
C SER A 699 22.28 -30.29 78.89
N GLY A 700 22.20 -31.02 77.76
CA GLY A 700 21.25 -32.12 77.52
C GLY A 700 21.47 -32.94 76.22
N SER A 701 21.59 -34.28 76.33
CA SER A 701 21.70 -35.31 75.25
C SER A 701 21.26 -36.67 75.84
N PRO A 702 20.87 -37.75 75.08
CA PRO A 702 21.59 -38.30 73.90
C PRO A 702 20.74 -39.04 72.80
N THR A 703 21.45 -39.73 71.88
CA THR A 703 21.11 -40.57 70.68
C THR A 703 20.46 -41.97 71.02
N PRO A 704 20.21 -43.00 70.11
CA PRO A 704 20.71 -43.28 68.73
C PRO A 704 19.82 -44.01 67.64
N SER A 705 20.23 -43.87 66.35
CA SER A 705 20.47 -44.90 65.29
C SER A 705 19.42 -45.93 64.77
N ARG A 706 19.30 -46.08 63.43
CA ARG A 706 19.57 -47.35 62.69
C ARG A 706 19.60 -47.27 61.14
N THR A 707 20.51 -48.03 60.50
CA THR A 707 20.64 -48.33 59.04
C THR A 707 20.23 -49.80 58.75
N PRO A 708 20.00 -50.24 57.48
CA PRO A 708 21.08 -50.89 56.69
C PRO A 708 20.98 -50.76 55.13
N SER A 709 21.94 -51.36 54.40
CA SER A 709 22.07 -51.46 52.92
C SER A 709 22.13 -52.96 52.48
N PRO A 710 22.63 -53.38 51.27
CA PRO A 710 22.10 -53.26 49.90
C PRO A 710 22.04 -54.65 49.16
N THR A 711 22.01 -54.69 47.80
CA THR A 711 22.66 -55.64 46.84
C THR A 711 21.74 -56.33 45.79
N GLY A 712 22.16 -56.39 44.50
CA GLY A 712 21.73 -57.45 43.56
C GLY A 712 21.73 -57.15 42.04
N THR A 713 22.58 -57.83 41.25
CA THR A 713 22.50 -57.99 39.78
C THR A 713 22.39 -59.50 39.45
N PRO A 714 21.82 -59.95 38.31
CA PRO A 714 22.68 -60.41 37.19
C PRO A 714 22.07 -60.35 35.76
N VAL A 715 22.88 -60.70 34.75
CA VAL A 715 22.57 -60.83 33.30
C VAL A 715 22.47 -62.32 32.90
N PRO A 716 21.77 -62.69 31.80
CA PRO A 716 22.40 -63.60 30.83
C PRO A 716 22.10 -63.32 29.33
N SER A 717 22.95 -63.87 28.46
CA SER A 717 23.02 -63.68 26.99
C SER A 717 22.65 -64.94 26.18
N ARG A 718 22.39 -64.80 24.85
CA ARG A 718 22.65 -65.86 23.81
C ARG A 718 22.43 -65.40 22.35
N THR A 719 23.24 -65.93 21.42
CA THR A 719 23.18 -65.74 19.94
C THR A 719 23.37 -67.09 19.21
N PRO A 720 22.72 -67.31 18.05
CA PRO A 720 23.39 -67.70 16.77
C PRO A 720 22.65 -67.18 15.48
N SER A 721 23.08 -67.31 14.21
CA SER A 721 24.40 -67.48 13.55
C SER A 721 24.28 -67.54 11.98
N ARG A 722 25.13 -66.79 11.23
CA ARG A 722 25.55 -66.97 9.79
C ARG A 722 24.52 -66.71 8.64
N THR A 723 24.73 -65.77 7.68
CA THR A 723 25.66 -65.69 6.48
C THR A 723 25.00 -66.22 5.17
N PRO A 724 25.19 -65.68 3.91
CA PRO A 724 26.16 -64.70 3.36
C PRO A 724 25.59 -63.48 2.56
N ALA A 725 26.50 -62.66 1.99
CA ALA A 725 26.28 -61.45 1.16
C ALA A 725 26.21 -61.74 -0.38
N PRO A 726 26.16 -60.72 -1.28
CA PRO A 726 27.36 -59.94 -1.65
C PRO A 726 27.17 -58.41 -1.83
N ASN A 727 28.31 -57.70 -1.82
CA ASN A 727 28.50 -56.28 -2.17
C ASN A 727 29.05 -56.19 -3.62
N PRO A 728 29.16 -55.00 -4.30
CA PRO A 728 30.43 -54.25 -4.19
C PRO A 728 30.42 -52.72 -4.48
N THR A 729 31.29 -51.98 -3.75
CA THR A 729 32.16 -50.83 -4.17
C THR A 729 31.54 -49.56 -4.81
N SER A 730 32.05 -48.34 -4.61
CA SER A 730 33.44 -47.91 -4.36
C SER A 730 33.58 -46.56 -3.62
N GLU A 731 34.66 -46.38 -2.83
CA GLU A 731 35.16 -45.07 -2.34
C GLU A 731 35.90 -44.28 -3.45
N PRO A 732 36.31 -43.01 -3.20
CA PRO A 732 37.71 -42.81 -2.75
C PRO A 732 37.99 -41.64 -1.77
N SER A 733 38.94 -41.90 -0.85
CA SER A 733 40.01 -41.07 -0.21
C SER A 733 39.91 -39.53 0.02
N PRO A 734 40.51 -39.00 1.12
CA PRO A 734 40.50 -37.58 1.48
C PRO A 734 41.76 -36.77 1.09
N SER A 735 41.65 -35.44 0.93
CA SER A 735 42.82 -34.53 0.88
C SER A 735 42.58 -33.11 1.44
N GLN A 736 43.32 -32.81 2.51
CA GLN A 736 43.97 -31.53 2.89
C GLN A 736 43.22 -30.18 2.75
N SER A 737 43.03 -29.54 3.91
CA SER A 737 42.63 -28.12 4.04
C SER A 737 43.81 -27.15 3.81
N PRO A 738 43.59 -25.98 3.18
CA PRO A 738 44.47 -24.83 3.29
C PRO A 738 43.94 -23.78 4.29
N SER A 739 44.79 -23.35 5.21
CA SER A 739 44.52 -22.26 6.17
C SER A 739 44.49 -20.88 5.48
N ARG A 740 43.47 -20.06 5.78
CA ARG A 740 43.28 -18.70 5.23
C ARG A 740 44.02 -17.64 6.10
N PRO A 741 44.71 -16.64 5.52
CA PRO A 741 45.29 -15.53 6.27
C PRO A 741 44.21 -14.49 6.68
N PRO A 742 44.49 -13.61 7.67
CA PRO A 742 43.53 -12.60 8.13
C PRO A 742 43.24 -11.55 7.05
N ARG A 743 41.98 -11.11 6.94
CA ARG A 743 41.54 -10.03 6.04
C ARG A 743 41.68 -8.65 6.70
N PRO A 744 41.97 -7.58 5.92
CA PRO A 744 41.80 -6.19 6.36
C PRO A 744 40.31 -5.78 6.38
N ALA A 745 40.03 -4.64 7.01
CA ALA A 745 38.67 -4.09 7.18
C ALA A 745 37.99 -3.71 5.84
N PRO A 746 36.65 -3.73 5.78
CA PRO A 746 35.91 -3.37 4.56
C PRO A 746 35.84 -1.86 4.36
N SER A 747 36.20 -1.41 3.16
CA SER A 747 35.84 -0.11 2.61
C SER A 747 35.65 -0.29 1.11
N GLY A 748 34.40 -0.21 0.63
CA GLY A 748 34.08 -0.37 -0.78
C GLY A 748 32.59 -0.66 -1.00
N SER A 749 31.93 0.18 -1.80
CA SER A 749 30.55 0.01 -2.24
C SER A 749 30.39 -1.23 -3.13
N PRO A 750 29.21 -1.87 -3.17
CA PRO A 750 28.93 -2.94 -4.12
C PRO A 750 28.93 -2.41 -5.56
N SER A 751 29.44 -3.21 -6.50
CA SER A 751 29.36 -2.93 -7.94
C SER A 751 28.65 -4.10 -8.62
N TRP A 752 27.46 -3.85 -9.16
CA TRP A 752 26.70 -4.83 -9.95
C TRP A 752 27.48 -5.24 -11.23
N PRO A 753 27.47 -6.53 -11.60
CA PRO A 753 28.15 -7.00 -12.81
C PRO A 753 27.34 -6.68 -14.08
N SER A 754 27.84 -5.76 -14.91
CA SER A 754 27.26 -5.51 -16.23
C SER A 754 27.37 -6.77 -17.13
N ALA A 755 26.26 -7.16 -17.77
CA ALA A 755 26.25 -8.29 -18.71
C ALA A 755 27.07 -8.00 -19.99
N PRO A 756 27.71 -9.01 -20.61
CA PRO A 756 28.48 -8.84 -21.84
C PRO A 756 27.57 -8.79 -23.09
N PRO A 757 27.99 -8.11 -24.18
CA PRO A 757 27.19 -8.00 -25.40
C PRO A 757 27.13 -9.33 -26.17
N SER A 758 25.96 -9.64 -26.74
CA SER A 758 25.71 -10.84 -27.55
C SER A 758 25.93 -10.58 -29.05
N ASP A 759 26.91 -11.27 -29.65
CA ASP A 759 27.14 -11.33 -31.10
C ASP A 759 26.47 -12.58 -31.72
N ASP A 760 25.36 -12.44 -32.46
CA ASP A 760 24.97 -13.37 -33.54
C ASP A 760 24.29 -12.62 -34.71
N PRO A 761 24.93 -12.55 -35.89
CA PRO A 761 24.41 -11.78 -37.03
C PRO A 761 23.60 -12.64 -38.02
N ARG A 762 22.29 -12.77 -37.83
CA ARG A 762 21.40 -13.40 -38.84
C ARG A 762 20.25 -12.51 -39.33
N ARG A 763 20.35 -12.18 -40.63
CA ARG A 763 19.48 -11.29 -41.41
C ARG A 763 18.03 -11.81 -41.51
N HIS A 764 17.06 -10.90 -41.54
CA HIS A 764 15.96 -10.90 -42.52
C HIS A 764 15.46 -9.44 -42.75
N PRO A 765 14.65 -9.14 -43.81
CA PRO A 765 14.80 -7.89 -44.56
C PRO A 765 13.80 -6.78 -44.19
N GLN A 766 14.20 -5.53 -44.46
CA GLN A 766 13.27 -4.40 -44.54
C GLN A 766 12.32 -4.49 -45.74
N PRO A 767 11.09 -4.00 -45.58
CA PRO A 767 10.37 -3.32 -46.64
C PRO A 767 9.90 -1.90 -46.25
N GLY A 768 10.27 -0.93 -47.08
CA GLY A 768 9.44 0.21 -47.51
C GLY A 768 8.70 1.05 -46.46
N GLY A 769 9.17 2.28 -46.24
CA GLY A 769 8.44 3.26 -45.45
C GLY A 769 7.08 3.65 -46.04
N SER A 770 6.07 3.66 -45.19
CA SER A 770 4.85 4.46 -45.32
C SER A 770 4.76 5.39 -44.11
N ALA A 771 4.20 6.59 -44.30
CA ALA A 771 4.09 7.55 -43.21
C ALA A 771 2.95 7.14 -42.26
N SER A 772 3.30 6.75 -41.04
CA SER A 772 2.31 6.50 -39.98
C SER A 772 1.71 7.82 -39.49
N PRO A 773 0.37 7.98 -39.46
CA PRO A 773 -0.25 9.10 -38.76
C PRO A 773 -0.06 8.92 -37.25
N GLN A 774 0.34 9.97 -36.54
CA GLN A 774 0.37 9.94 -35.07
C GLN A 774 -1.06 9.90 -34.51
N PRO A 775 -1.40 8.93 -33.64
CA PRO A 775 -2.53 9.02 -32.76
C PRO A 775 -2.12 9.81 -31.51
N ASN A 776 -2.63 11.03 -31.36
CA ASN A 776 -2.68 11.70 -30.06
C ASN A 776 -3.90 11.15 -29.31
N ASP A 777 -3.74 10.00 -28.66
CA ASP A 777 -4.70 9.46 -27.69
C ASP A 777 -3.89 8.78 -26.56
N ARG A 778 -3.67 9.50 -25.45
CA ARG A 778 -3.10 8.92 -24.23
C ARG A 778 -4.24 8.27 -23.44
N LEU A 779 -4.17 6.95 -23.28
CA LEU A 779 -5.02 6.18 -22.37
C LEU A 779 -4.36 6.06 -20.98
N PRO A 780 -5.15 5.96 -19.89
CA PRO A 780 -4.70 5.92 -18.50
C PRO A 780 -4.11 4.54 -18.07
N ARG A 781 -3.35 4.51 -16.96
CA ARG A 781 -2.22 3.58 -16.73
C ARG A 781 -1.99 3.03 -15.30
N THR A 782 -2.62 3.52 -14.24
CA THR A 782 -2.37 3.04 -12.85
C THR A 782 -3.48 2.15 -12.26
N GLY A 783 -3.24 1.51 -11.10
CA GLY A 783 -4.28 0.84 -10.29
C GLY A 783 -5.35 1.82 -9.79
N GLY A 784 -4.90 3.02 -9.37
CA GLY A 784 -5.73 4.20 -9.13
C GLY A 784 -6.42 4.76 -10.40
N GLU A 785 -6.21 4.17 -11.57
CA GLU A 785 -6.95 4.47 -12.80
C GLU A 785 -7.83 3.31 -13.28
N MET A 786 -8.00 2.23 -12.49
CA MET A 786 -9.20 1.40 -12.63
C MET A 786 -10.43 2.30 -12.52
N GLY A 787 -10.53 3.07 -11.43
CA GLY A 787 -11.57 4.07 -11.30
C GLY A 787 -11.47 5.24 -12.30
N GLY A 788 -10.40 5.34 -13.09
CA GLY A 788 -10.19 6.33 -14.15
C GLY A 788 -10.80 5.93 -15.48
N ALA A 789 -10.34 4.82 -16.05
CA ALA A 789 -10.94 4.23 -17.24
C ALA A 789 -12.39 3.82 -16.98
N LEU A 790 -12.69 3.28 -15.79
CA LEU A 790 -14.05 2.90 -15.41
C LEU A 790 -14.86 4.09 -14.92
N GLY A 791 -14.25 5.10 -14.28
CA GLY A 791 -14.96 6.33 -13.96
C GLY A 791 -15.37 7.10 -15.21
N LEU A 792 -14.52 7.13 -16.24
CA LEU A 792 -14.87 7.60 -17.58
C LEU A 792 -15.92 6.70 -18.25
N GLY A 793 -15.82 5.37 -18.14
CA GLY A 793 -16.82 4.43 -18.66
C GLY A 793 -18.20 4.58 -18.01
N ILE A 794 -18.24 4.69 -16.68
CA ILE A 794 -19.43 4.87 -15.84
C ILE A 794 -20.01 6.27 -15.98
N ALA A 795 -19.17 7.31 -16.08
CA ALA A 795 -19.60 8.66 -16.43
C ALA A 795 -20.08 8.74 -17.89
N ALA A 796 -19.49 7.99 -18.81
CA ALA A 796 -19.98 7.85 -20.19
C ALA A 796 -21.28 7.04 -20.26
N VAL A 797 -21.54 6.12 -19.33
CA VAL A 797 -22.87 5.51 -19.13
C VAL A 797 -23.85 6.56 -18.61
N ALA A 798 -23.50 7.30 -17.56
CA ALA A 798 -24.35 8.36 -16.99
C ALA A 798 -24.69 9.48 -18.00
N GLY A 799 -23.73 9.89 -18.83
CA GLY A 799 -23.92 10.88 -19.91
C GLY A 799 -24.52 10.29 -21.20
N GLY A 800 -24.12 9.10 -21.59
CA GLY A 800 -24.49 8.42 -22.84
C GLY A 800 -25.91 7.87 -22.86
N ILE A 801 -26.44 7.47 -21.70
CA ILE A 801 -27.87 7.15 -21.54
C ILE A 801 -28.75 8.36 -21.94
N GLY A 802 -28.31 9.59 -21.68
CA GLY A 802 -28.99 10.82 -22.10
C GLY A 802 -29.08 10.99 -23.63
N LEU A 803 -28.02 10.65 -24.36
CA LEU A 803 -27.96 10.81 -25.83
C LEU A 803 -28.81 9.79 -26.57
N THR A 804 -28.88 8.55 -26.08
CA THR A 804 -29.65 7.47 -26.71
C THR A 804 -31.17 7.68 -26.54
N VAL A 805 -31.63 8.20 -25.40
CA VAL A 805 -33.04 8.57 -25.20
C VAL A 805 -33.42 9.80 -26.03
N ALA A 806 -32.53 10.78 -26.16
CA ALA A 806 -32.77 11.95 -27.01
C ALA A 806 -32.88 11.59 -28.51
N SER A 807 -32.07 10.65 -29.02
CA SER A 807 -32.14 10.21 -30.42
C SER A 807 -33.39 9.38 -30.70
N ARG A 808 -33.83 8.50 -29.77
CA ARG A 808 -35.09 7.75 -29.89
C ARG A 808 -36.31 8.67 -29.82
N ARG A 809 -36.35 9.66 -28.92
CA ARG A 809 -37.44 10.66 -28.87
C ARG A 809 -37.50 11.55 -30.11
N ARG A 810 -36.36 11.94 -30.71
CA ARG A 810 -36.34 12.67 -31.98
C ARG A 810 -36.83 11.82 -33.17
N ARG A 811 -36.55 10.52 -33.20
CA ARG A 811 -37.09 9.62 -34.24
C ARG A 811 -38.60 9.37 -34.09
N ALA A 812 -39.10 9.23 -32.86
CA ALA A 812 -40.55 9.13 -32.60
C ALA A 812 -41.29 10.43 -33.01
N ALA A 813 -40.80 11.59 -32.55
CA ALA A 813 -41.40 12.89 -32.90
C ALA A 813 -41.33 13.22 -34.40
N ALA A 814 -40.31 12.74 -35.13
CA ALA A 814 -40.22 12.87 -36.58
C ALA A 814 -41.15 11.90 -37.36
N HIS A 815 -41.67 10.86 -36.70
CA HIS A 815 -42.69 9.98 -37.28
C HIS A 815 -44.09 10.60 -37.10
N ASP A 816 -44.46 10.98 -35.87
CA ASP A 816 -45.73 11.64 -35.58
C ASP A 816 -45.92 12.97 -36.35
N ALA A 817 -44.84 13.73 -36.57
CA ALA A 817 -44.88 14.97 -37.35
C ALA A 817 -45.05 14.76 -38.86
N ARG A 818 -44.87 13.54 -39.38
CA ARG A 818 -45.14 13.22 -40.80
C ARG A 818 -46.57 12.73 -41.02
N ASP A 819 -47.12 11.98 -40.08
CA ASP A 819 -48.49 11.46 -40.17
C ASP A 819 -49.55 12.55 -39.86
N ALA A 820 -49.17 13.63 -39.17
CA ALA A 820 -50.05 14.78 -38.88
C ALA A 820 -50.16 15.83 -40.03
N HIS A 821 -49.56 15.60 -41.20
CA HIS A 821 -49.59 16.55 -42.33
C HIS A 821 -50.17 15.99 -43.64
N VAL A 822 -50.80 14.80 -43.60
CA VAL A 822 -51.51 14.19 -44.74
C VAL A 822 -52.92 13.74 -44.32
N ALA A 823 -53.71 14.68 -43.80
CA ALA A 823 -55.09 14.41 -43.39
C ALA A 823 -56.00 15.67 -43.44
N HIS A 824 -56.06 16.36 -44.58
CA HIS A 824 -57.23 17.16 -45.00
C HIS A 824 -57.05 17.73 -46.43
N GLU A 825 -57.34 16.93 -47.45
CA GLU A 825 -58.02 17.39 -48.68
C GLU A 825 -58.55 16.16 -49.45
N ASP A 826 -59.84 16.17 -49.76
CA ASP A 826 -60.65 15.07 -50.31
C ASP A 826 -61.86 15.71 -51.03
N PRO A 827 -62.47 15.11 -52.07
CA PRO A 827 -61.85 14.78 -53.35
C PRO A 827 -62.65 15.34 -54.55
N ALA A 828 -62.05 15.41 -55.74
CA ALA A 828 -62.82 15.62 -56.98
C ALA A 828 -62.20 15.01 -58.26
N ALA A 829 -62.81 13.89 -58.67
CA ALA A 829 -63.09 13.47 -60.06
C ALA A 829 -61.96 13.18 -61.08
N SER A 830 -62.08 11.99 -61.70
CA SER A 830 -61.68 11.60 -63.08
C SER A 830 -60.21 11.81 -63.51
N GLY A 831 -59.51 10.84 -64.09
CA GLY A 831 -59.93 9.55 -64.66
C GLY A 831 -59.18 9.30 -65.97
N GLU A 832 -58.91 8.04 -66.30
CA GLU A 832 -58.32 7.53 -67.57
C GLU A 832 -56.92 8.11 -67.92
N ASP A 833 -55.84 7.33 -67.82
CA ASP A 833 -55.46 6.23 -68.72
C ASP A 833 -55.09 6.69 -70.13
N GLN A 834 -53.80 6.98 -70.36
CA GLN A 834 -53.04 6.43 -71.49
C GLN A 834 -51.52 6.70 -71.38
N ALA A 835 -50.75 5.86 -72.07
CA ALA A 835 -49.29 5.81 -72.04
C ALA A 835 -48.60 6.79 -73.00
N ASP A 836 -47.37 7.18 -72.66
CA ASP A 836 -46.15 6.82 -73.41
C ASP A 836 -44.93 6.82 -72.46
#